data_AF-A0A4R3V1W8-F1
#
_entry.id   AF-A0A4R3V1W8-F1
#
_cell.length_a   1.000
_cell.length_b   1.000
_cell.length_c   1.000
_cell.angle_alpha   90.00
_cell.angle_beta   90.00
_cell.angle_gamma   90.00
#
_symmetry.space_group_name_H-M   'P 1'
#
loop_
_entity.id
_entity.type
_entity.pdbx_description
1 polymer ?
#
loop_
_entity_poly.entity_id
_entity_poly.type
_entity_poly.pdbx_seq_one_letter_code
_entity_poly.pdbx_strand_id
1 'polypeptide(L)'
;MIPMSRSALAVAALLALSALAQAQPPAAPGAAASAPAARPPVDPTAPKPFADVIKGAKEQPGLFPIWRKDEKVWIEIPKEYFNKPFLFSVNVANAVGERGLYASQMLGDELAEWRRVGNHVQLIALNTKFRADNASSKLAVEQAFSPSLIAAGPVASADHPDRKSVLVDASGLLLNDIPGYSTRLELAYRLPYAPDRANSFIEASRADAQVSTLTARVHFATARIPAPPLIPTPVPMPSPPQATPDPRSMFFSFVYSLRALPEAPAAIRLADPRLGHFSETYSNLGDDLKANPRVHMIARWRLERKDPAAALSEPVQPIVYWLDKNIPAKYRESVKAGILEWNKAFEKIGFKDAVVVRQQPDDADWDNMDSTHASIRWFTGADVGFAIGPSNRDPRTGEILDADIGMSDVFGRGSRRFAVDDVLSGGQAQALGAWMGERSSQALAEQQCSYMADQADELGFALDLLALRDGMDMNGPEAEALAQAVVKDVVMHEVGHTLGLKHNFRSSTTVTQAQLKDKAWTEAHGISNSVMDYNAYNLPLKGEPRASLTNTTLGAYDYWAIEYAYRTLPAEQEAAELARIAARSTEPQLAYGDDFDQGVGGPYDGFDPRTNQRDLGDDPLAYAKKRLKLSQELWERVQGRPASVGDDPLRNRRSVFESFRQLALTANNVSKYVGGMYAERVVPGVTSGPAFKPVDNAQQREALRFIATGLLSSDSFRFRPEFLTSQTLDYNESDRGLPLSIPDAVAALQGRVLDRLMSPNTARRLIEMGGYLPEAQRKGAVSLSEVYGTLQAAIFSEVKAGAEVDRMRRSLQREYIKRLQAQLNRSTNGATVYADAFSMARWHASQLANELRAAAAKPGLSVETRAHLAELQDMLNSMLKASLVRS
;
A
#
# COMPACT_ATOMS: atom_id res chain seq x y z
N MET A 1 49.56 -15.11 -30.12
CA MET A 1 50.13 -15.73 -31.34
C MET A 1 49.68 -17.18 -31.40
N ILE A 2 48.87 -17.50 -32.42
CA ILE A 2 48.62 -18.84 -33.03
C ILE A 2 49.99 -19.45 -33.44
N PRO A 3 50.28 -20.79 -33.55
CA PRO A 3 49.49 -21.86 -34.22
C PRO A 3 49.51 -23.30 -33.61
N MET A 4 48.48 -24.13 -33.89
CA MET A 4 48.42 -25.34 -34.78
C MET A 4 49.07 -26.63 -34.24
N SER A 5 48.72 -27.87 -34.64
CA SER A 5 47.52 -28.52 -35.21
C SER A 5 47.84 -30.02 -35.37
N ARG A 6 46.79 -30.87 -35.39
CA ARG A 6 46.64 -32.12 -36.17
C ARG A 6 47.55 -33.33 -35.87
N SER A 7 46.89 -34.47 -35.68
CA SER A 7 47.41 -35.79 -36.04
C SER A 7 46.30 -36.58 -36.73
N ALA A 8 46.67 -37.20 -37.85
CA ALA A 8 45.86 -38.08 -38.68
C ALA A 8 46.55 -39.44 -38.76
N LEU A 9 45.80 -40.53 -38.82
CA LEU A 9 45.77 -41.51 -39.93
C LEU A 9 45.18 -42.86 -39.49
N ALA A 10 44.39 -43.42 -40.39
CA ALA A 10 43.70 -44.70 -40.34
C ALA A 10 44.56 -45.83 -40.92
N VAL A 11 44.34 -47.10 -40.51
CA VAL A 11 44.58 -48.31 -41.32
C VAL A 11 43.60 -49.42 -40.92
N ALA A 12 43.11 -50.14 -41.93
CA ALA A 12 42.15 -51.23 -41.90
C ALA A 12 42.79 -52.63 -41.77
N ALA A 13 42.02 -53.65 -41.35
CA ALA A 13 42.22 -55.05 -41.74
C ALA A 13 40.97 -55.92 -41.52
N LEU A 14 40.63 -56.69 -42.55
CA LEU A 14 39.60 -57.74 -42.65
C LEU A 14 40.03 -59.04 -41.92
N LEU A 15 39.07 -59.88 -41.50
CA LEU A 15 38.81 -61.23 -42.10
C LEU A 15 37.71 -62.05 -41.39
N ALA A 16 36.85 -62.65 -42.24
CA ALA A 16 36.08 -63.92 -42.16
C ALA A 16 35.06 -64.16 -41.01
N LEU A 17 33.88 -64.80 -41.20
CA LEU A 17 33.64 -66.07 -41.89
C LEU A 17 32.15 -66.34 -42.24
N SER A 18 31.94 -67.13 -43.31
CA SER A 18 30.84 -68.08 -43.64
C SER A 18 29.38 -67.58 -43.72
N ALA A 19 28.78 -67.50 -44.92
CA ALA A 19 28.23 -68.57 -45.78
C ALA A 19 26.78 -68.96 -45.44
N LEU A 20 25.85 -68.65 -46.36
CA LEU A 20 24.72 -69.50 -46.73
C LEU A 20 24.25 -69.09 -48.14
N ALA A 21 24.22 -70.09 -49.02
CA ALA A 21 23.81 -69.97 -50.40
C ALA A 21 22.28 -69.98 -50.54
N GLN A 22 21.75 -69.23 -51.50
CA GLN A 22 20.74 -69.74 -52.43
C GLN A 22 20.61 -68.86 -53.69
N ALA A 23 20.24 -69.53 -54.77
CA ALA A 23 20.51 -69.20 -56.17
C ALA A 23 19.47 -68.28 -56.85
N GLN A 24 19.82 -67.91 -58.09
CA GLN A 24 19.31 -66.89 -59.02
C GLN A 24 18.02 -67.25 -59.83
N PRO A 25 17.45 -66.31 -60.65
CA PRO A 25 16.03 -66.18 -61.08
C PRO A 25 15.78 -66.77 -62.51
N PRO A 26 14.77 -66.41 -63.37
CA PRO A 26 13.50 -65.64 -63.26
C PRO A 26 12.27 -66.30 -63.96
N ALA A 27 11.08 -65.69 -63.87
CA ALA A 27 10.05 -65.67 -64.93
C ALA A 27 9.04 -64.52 -64.71
N ALA A 28 8.65 -63.82 -65.78
CA ALA A 28 7.70 -62.68 -65.80
C ALA A 28 6.38 -63.08 -66.52
N PRO A 29 5.36 -62.21 -66.68
CA PRO A 29 4.70 -61.27 -65.77
C PRO A 29 3.17 -61.52 -65.65
N GLY A 30 2.49 -60.93 -64.67
CA GLY A 30 1.02 -60.91 -64.61
C GLY A 30 0.50 -59.83 -63.65
N ALA A 31 -0.21 -58.85 -64.21
CA ALA A 31 -0.69 -57.65 -63.52
C ALA A 31 -1.84 -57.93 -62.53
N ALA A 32 -1.76 -57.36 -61.31
CA ALA A 32 -2.92 -57.10 -60.46
C ALA A 32 -2.63 -55.96 -59.45
N ALA A 33 -3.60 -55.05 -59.37
CA ALA A 33 -3.78 -53.85 -58.55
C ALA A 33 -2.88 -53.60 -57.32
N SER A 34 -2.30 -52.39 -57.26
CA SER A 34 -1.64 -51.81 -56.09
C SER A 34 -2.64 -51.47 -54.98
N ALA A 35 -2.46 -52.08 -53.81
CA ALA A 35 -3.02 -51.61 -52.54
C ALA A 35 -2.37 -50.28 -52.10
N PRO A 36 -3.07 -49.41 -51.36
CA PRO A 36 -2.55 -48.10 -50.98
C PRO A 36 -1.33 -48.24 -50.06
N ALA A 37 -0.30 -47.43 -50.35
CA ALA A 37 0.93 -47.36 -49.57
C ALA A 37 0.63 -47.11 -48.08
N ALA A 38 1.21 -47.95 -47.22
CA ALA A 38 1.22 -47.74 -45.78
C ALA A 38 1.85 -46.38 -45.46
N ARG A 39 1.16 -45.55 -44.65
CA ARG A 39 1.70 -44.29 -44.14
C ARG A 39 3.04 -44.56 -43.42
N PRO A 40 4.06 -43.72 -43.64
CA PRO A 40 5.33 -43.85 -42.92
C PRO A 40 5.09 -43.76 -41.39
N PRO A 41 5.96 -44.38 -40.57
CA PRO A 41 5.81 -44.37 -39.12
C PRO A 41 5.78 -42.92 -38.63
N VAL A 42 4.72 -42.55 -37.92
CA VAL A 42 4.62 -41.24 -37.26
C VAL A 42 5.70 -41.20 -36.18
N ASP A 43 6.62 -40.24 -36.26
CA ASP A 43 7.55 -39.95 -35.18
C ASP A 43 6.75 -39.63 -33.91
N PRO A 44 6.82 -40.46 -32.85
CA PRO A 44 6.03 -40.27 -31.63
C PRO A 44 6.39 -38.98 -30.87
N THR A 45 7.47 -38.29 -31.26
CA THR A 45 7.87 -36.99 -30.70
C THR A 45 7.38 -35.79 -31.52
N ALA A 46 6.79 -36.00 -32.71
CA ALA A 46 6.25 -34.94 -33.54
C ALA A 46 4.89 -34.45 -33.00
N PRO A 47 4.64 -33.13 -32.97
CA PRO A 47 3.35 -32.58 -32.55
C PRO A 47 2.18 -33.11 -33.42
N LYS A 48 1.06 -33.44 -32.78
CA LYS A 48 -0.13 -33.97 -33.47
C LYS A 48 -0.71 -32.94 -34.45
N PRO A 49 -1.36 -33.35 -35.54
CA PRO A 49 -2.08 -32.42 -36.42
C PRO A 49 -3.05 -31.54 -35.63
N PHE A 50 -3.10 -30.24 -35.93
CA PHE A 50 -3.97 -29.26 -35.25
C PHE A 50 -5.41 -29.76 -35.11
N ALA A 51 -6.00 -30.21 -36.22
CA ALA A 51 -7.37 -30.73 -36.27
C ALA A 51 -7.61 -31.94 -35.36
N ASP A 52 -6.59 -32.77 -35.10
CA ASP A 52 -6.72 -33.93 -34.22
C ASP A 52 -6.76 -33.51 -32.74
N VAL A 53 -6.03 -32.45 -32.38
CA VAL A 53 -5.97 -31.92 -31.00
C VAL A 53 -7.30 -31.29 -30.60
N ILE A 54 -7.88 -30.46 -31.48
CA ILE A 54 -9.15 -29.75 -31.23
C ILE A 54 -10.40 -30.53 -31.62
N LYS A 55 -10.29 -31.82 -31.96
CA LYS A 55 -11.44 -32.61 -32.39
C LYS A 55 -12.53 -32.65 -31.30
N GLY A 56 -13.66 -31.99 -31.56
CA GLY A 56 -14.78 -31.86 -30.63
C GLY A 56 -14.58 -30.80 -29.54
N ALA A 57 -13.58 -29.92 -29.68
CA ALA A 57 -13.43 -28.74 -28.84
C ALA A 57 -14.30 -27.59 -29.35
N LYS A 58 -14.77 -26.74 -28.44
CA LYS A 58 -15.45 -25.48 -28.72
C LYS A 58 -14.41 -24.37 -28.83
N GLU A 59 -14.49 -23.58 -29.89
CA GLU A 59 -13.67 -22.38 -30.09
C GLU A 59 -14.32 -21.16 -29.42
N GLN A 60 -13.48 -20.35 -28.78
CA GLN A 60 -13.76 -18.98 -28.36
C GLN A 60 -12.83 -18.05 -29.16
N PRO A 61 -13.33 -17.34 -30.19
CA PRO A 61 -12.50 -16.47 -31.00
C PRO A 61 -12.08 -15.21 -30.22
N GLY A 62 -10.86 -14.73 -30.42
CA GLY A 62 -10.36 -13.50 -29.79
C GLY A 62 -8.89 -13.25 -30.11
N LEU A 63 -8.23 -12.39 -29.33
CA LEU A 63 -6.82 -12.01 -29.51
C LEU A 63 -5.92 -13.25 -29.63
N PHE A 64 -6.03 -14.14 -28.64
CA PHE A 64 -5.54 -15.50 -28.66
C PHE A 64 -6.74 -16.43 -28.55
N PRO A 65 -7.18 -17.10 -29.64
CA PRO A 65 -8.34 -17.98 -29.59
C PRO A 65 -8.16 -19.07 -28.53
N ILE A 66 -9.24 -19.38 -27.80
CA ILE A 66 -9.23 -20.39 -26.75
C ILE A 66 -10.08 -21.58 -27.20
N TRP A 67 -9.51 -22.78 -27.15
CA TRP A 67 -10.19 -24.03 -27.47
C TRP A 67 -10.45 -24.81 -26.20
N ARG A 68 -11.70 -25.21 -25.95
CA ARG A 68 -12.07 -25.99 -24.76
C ARG A 68 -12.78 -27.28 -25.13
N LYS A 69 -12.34 -28.40 -24.53
CA LYS A 69 -12.99 -29.70 -24.59
C LYS A 69 -12.91 -30.37 -23.24
N ASP A 70 -14.06 -30.58 -22.61
CA ASP A 70 -14.13 -31.08 -21.23
C ASP A 70 -13.23 -30.22 -20.31
N GLU A 71 -12.28 -30.83 -19.61
CA GLU A 71 -11.28 -30.16 -18.75
C GLU A 71 -10.04 -29.63 -19.50
N LYS A 72 -9.90 -29.92 -20.81
CA LYS A 72 -8.75 -29.48 -21.59
C LYS A 72 -8.99 -28.11 -22.21
N VAL A 73 -8.05 -27.21 -21.97
CA VAL A 73 -8.06 -25.84 -22.50
C VAL A 73 -6.75 -25.59 -23.24
N TRP A 74 -6.85 -25.13 -24.48
CA TRP A 74 -5.70 -24.74 -25.29
C TRP A 74 -5.79 -23.27 -25.68
N ILE A 75 -4.64 -22.60 -25.65
CA ILE A 75 -4.47 -21.25 -26.20
C ILE A 75 -3.89 -21.43 -27.59
N GLU A 76 -4.56 -20.86 -28.59
CA GLU A 76 -4.04 -20.75 -29.94
C GLU A 76 -3.18 -19.49 -30.07
N ILE A 77 -1.96 -19.66 -30.56
CA ILE A 77 -1.02 -18.56 -30.79
C ILE A 77 -0.83 -18.42 -32.30
N PRO A 78 -1.41 -17.37 -32.93
CA PRO A 78 -1.19 -17.09 -34.34
C PRO A 78 0.27 -16.73 -34.62
N LYS A 79 0.74 -17.05 -35.83
CA LYS A 79 2.15 -16.88 -36.20
C LYS A 79 2.64 -15.45 -36.04
N GLU A 80 1.77 -14.49 -36.33
CA GLU A 80 2.01 -13.04 -36.25
C GLU A 80 2.16 -12.50 -34.83
N TYR A 81 1.81 -13.27 -33.80
CA TYR A 81 1.95 -12.87 -32.39
C TYR A 81 3.22 -13.41 -31.72
N PHE A 82 4.02 -14.23 -32.40
CA PHE A 82 5.33 -14.61 -31.86
C PHE A 82 6.30 -13.42 -31.89
N ASN A 83 6.97 -13.16 -30.76
CA ASN A 83 7.86 -12.02 -30.53
C ASN A 83 7.15 -10.65 -30.70
N LYS A 84 5.82 -10.64 -30.50
CA LYS A 84 5.02 -9.42 -30.46
C LYS A 84 4.58 -9.15 -29.02
N PRO A 85 4.95 -8.01 -28.43
CA PRO A 85 4.55 -7.68 -27.07
C PRO A 85 3.04 -7.49 -26.89
N PHE A 86 2.55 -7.89 -25.74
CA PHE A 86 1.20 -7.65 -25.22
C PHE A 86 1.29 -7.41 -23.70
N LEU A 87 0.21 -6.92 -23.09
CA LEU A 87 0.15 -6.77 -21.64
C LEU A 87 -0.33 -8.09 -21.02
N PHE A 88 0.43 -8.65 -20.09
CA PHE A 88 0.03 -9.79 -19.27
C PHE A 88 -0.24 -9.32 -17.84
N SER A 89 -1.45 -9.52 -17.35
CA SER A 89 -1.84 -9.10 -15.98
C SER A 89 -2.50 -10.23 -15.20
N VAL A 90 -2.46 -10.11 -13.88
CA VAL A 90 -2.99 -11.11 -12.95
C VAL A 90 -3.93 -10.44 -11.94
N ASN A 91 -5.15 -10.95 -11.85
CA ASN A 91 -6.13 -10.56 -10.83
C ASN A 91 -6.51 -11.76 -9.96
N VAL A 92 -7.14 -11.52 -8.81
CA VAL A 92 -7.55 -12.56 -7.84
C VAL A 92 -9.06 -12.59 -7.73
N ALA A 93 -9.70 -13.63 -8.25
CA ALA A 93 -11.15 -13.81 -8.17
C ALA A 93 -11.59 -14.37 -6.81
N ASN A 94 -10.76 -15.24 -6.21
CA ASN A 94 -11.07 -15.92 -4.95
C ASN A 94 -9.79 -16.17 -4.15
N ALA A 95 -9.90 -16.03 -2.82
CA ALA A 95 -8.82 -16.20 -1.88
C ALA A 95 -9.34 -16.66 -0.51
N VAL A 96 -8.43 -16.79 0.47
CA VAL A 96 -8.72 -17.27 1.83
C VAL A 96 -9.48 -16.24 2.67
N GLY A 97 -9.31 -14.94 2.41
CA GLY A 97 -10.02 -13.89 3.12
C GLY A 97 -9.38 -13.47 4.43
N GLU A 98 -8.08 -13.73 4.64
CA GLU A 98 -7.35 -13.25 5.82
C GLU A 98 -5.88 -12.91 5.50
N ARG A 99 -5.22 -12.09 6.34
CA ARG A 99 -3.77 -11.80 6.31
C ARG A 99 -3.22 -11.36 4.95
N GLY A 100 -3.92 -10.46 4.26
CA GLY A 100 -3.49 -9.95 2.96
C GLY A 100 -3.88 -10.83 1.76
N LEU A 101 -4.48 -11.99 2.00
CA LEU A 101 -4.89 -12.93 0.96
C LEU A 101 -6.38 -12.76 0.68
N TYR A 102 -6.74 -11.63 0.06
CA TYR A 102 -8.12 -11.25 -0.22
C TYR A 102 -8.50 -11.47 -1.69
N ALA A 103 -9.80 -11.62 -1.94
CA ALA A 103 -10.36 -11.65 -3.28
C ALA A 103 -10.49 -10.23 -3.87
N SER A 104 -10.83 -10.15 -5.15
CA SER A 104 -11.03 -8.91 -5.92
C SER A 104 -9.81 -7.99 -5.95
N GLN A 105 -8.61 -8.55 -5.80
CA GLN A 105 -7.36 -7.80 -5.84
C GLN A 105 -6.77 -7.82 -7.25
N MET A 106 -6.29 -6.65 -7.69
CA MET A 106 -5.43 -6.51 -8.85
C MET A 106 -3.99 -6.73 -8.40
N LEU A 107 -3.27 -7.66 -9.04
CA LEU A 107 -1.86 -7.90 -8.75
C LEU A 107 -0.99 -7.12 -9.75
N GLY A 108 0.16 -7.69 -10.12
CA GLY A 108 1.06 -7.06 -11.07
C GLY A 108 0.73 -7.36 -12.53
N ASP A 109 1.24 -6.50 -13.39
CA ASP A 109 1.33 -6.67 -14.83
C ASP A 109 2.78 -6.72 -15.33
N GLU A 110 2.95 -7.29 -16.51
CA GLU A 110 4.21 -7.35 -17.22
C GLU A 110 3.97 -7.12 -18.72
N LEU A 111 4.88 -6.37 -19.36
CA LEU A 111 4.97 -6.38 -20.82
C LEU A 111 5.54 -7.74 -21.24
N ALA A 112 4.71 -8.59 -21.85
CA ALA A 112 5.07 -9.97 -22.15
C ALA A 112 5.01 -10.30 -23.65
N GLU A 113 5.67 -11.37 -24.06
CA GLU A 113 5.57 -11.89 -25.42
C GLU A 113 5.62 -13.43 -25.47
N TRP A 114 5.09 -13.99 -26.55
CA TRP A 114 5.24 -15.41 -26.87
C TRP A 114 6.52 -15.64 -27.67
N ARG A 115 7.38 -16.55 -27.23
CA ARG A 115 8.55 -17.01 -28.00
C ARG A 115 8.42 -18.48 -28.35
N ARG A 116 8.77 -18.84 -29.60
CA ARG A 116 8.87 -20.23 -30.03
C ARG A 116 10.32 -20.67 -30.08
N VAL A 117 10.65 -21.74 -29.34
CA VAL A 117 11.98 -22.35 -29.30
C VAL A 117 11.83 -23.84 -29.62
N GLY A 118 12.09 -24.20 -30.89
CA GLY A 118 11.81 -25.55 -31.39
C GLY A 118 10.34 -25.93 -31.20
N ASN A 119 10.10 -27.02 -30.47
CA ASN A 119 8.76 -27.51 -30.12
C ASN A 119 8.22 -26.97 -28.80
N HIS A 120 8.80 -25.89 -28.26
CA HIS A 120 8.31 -25.23 -27.05
C HIS A 120 7.83 -23.81 -27.35
N VAL A 121 6.86 -23.37 -26.58
CA VAL A 121 6.43 -21.98 -26.47
C VAL A 121 6.74 -21.49 -25.06
N GLN A 122 7.27 -20.28 -25.00
CA GLN A 122 7.59 -19.57 -23.76
C GLN A 122 6.76 -18.29 -23.67
N LEU A 123 6.24 -18.01 -22.48
CA LEU A 123 5.73 -16.70 -22.09
C LEU A 123 6.85 -15.95 -21.37
N ILE A 124 7.29 -14.83 -21.93
CA ILE A 124 8.46 -14.08 -21.48
C ILE A 124 8.04 -12.67 -21.05
N ALA A 125 8.40 -12.25 -19.84
CA ALA A 125 8.32 -10.85 -19.40
C ALA A 125 9.55 -10.07 -19.89
N LEU A 126 9.32 -8.93 -20.53
CA LEU A 126 10.35 -8.05 -21.06
C LEU A 126 10.89 -7.10 -19.98
N ASN A 127 12.18 -6.77 -20.08
CA ASN A 127 12.76 -5.75 -19.21
C ASN A 127 12.36 -4.35 -19.71
N THR A 128 11.51 -3.65 -18.94
CA THR A 128 11.03 -2.31 -19.26
C THR A 128 11.78 -1.21 -18.49
N LYS A 129 12.67 -1.56 -17.57
CA LYS A 129 13.36 -0.64 -16.66
C LYS A 129 14.63 -0.02 -17.25
N PHE A 130 15.23 -0.66 -18.24
CA PHE A 130 16.43 -0.19 -18.93
C PHE A 130 16.18 -0.20 -20.43
N ARG A 131 16.37 0.96 -21.09
CA ARG A 131 16.04 1.15 -22.50
C ARG A 131 17.14 1.90 -23.22
N ALA A 132 17.16 1.82 -24.54
CA ALA A 132 17.94 2.70 -25.40
C ALA A 132 17.03 3.19 -26.53
N ASP A 133 17.05 4.49 -26.79
CA ASP A 133 16.28 5.15 -27.86
C ASP A 133 17.03 5.18 -29.21
N ASN A 134 18.34 4.95 -29.20
CA ASN A 134 19.15 4.82 -30.41
C ASN A 134 19.49 3.36 -30.76
N ALA A 135 19.74 3.15 -32.05
CA ALA A 135 20.05 1.83 -32.58
C ALA A 135 21.40 1.27 -32.09
N SER A 136 22.40 2.12 -31.85
CA SER A 136 23.76 1.68 -31.46
C SER A 136 23.82 1.05 -30.08
N SER A 137 23.04 1.54 -29.11
CA SER A 137 23.05 1.06 -27.73
C SER A 137 22.04 -0.06 -27.48
N LYS A 138 21.10 -0.28 -28.40
CA LYS A 138 20.02 -1.29 -28.24
C LYS A 138 20.55 -2.68 -27.96
N LEU A 139 21.53 -3.16 -28.75
CA LEU A 139 22.12 -4.50 -28.55
C LEU A 139 22.83 -4.62 -27.21
N ALA A 140 23.54 -3.57 -26.77
CA ALA A 140 24.24 -3.57 -25.49
C ALA A 140 23.26 -3.68 -24.31
N VAL A 141 22.14 -2.94 -24.36
CA VAL A 141 21.07 -3.04 -23.36
C VAL A 141 20.43 -4.43 -23.37
N GLU A 142 20.10 -4.97 -24.55
CA GLU A 142 19.52 -6.31 -24.67
C GLU A 142 20.44 -7.42 -24.12
N GLN A 143 21.76 -7.28 -24.29
CA GLN A 143 22.75 -8.22 -23.75
C GLN A 143 23.00 -8.03 -22.24
N ALA A 144 22.85 -6.81 -21.72
CA ALA A 144 23.11 -6.49 -20.31
C ALA A 144 21.92 -6.80 -19.40
N PHE A 145 20.69 -6.69 -19.89
CA PHE A 145 19.48 -6.80 -19.09
C PHE A 145 18.57 -7.92 -19.60
N SER A 146 18.59 -9.06 -18.88
CA SER A 146 17.80 -10.24 -19.24
C SER A 146 16.29 -10.00 -19.10
N PRO A 147 15.46 -10.56 -20.01
CA PRO A 147 14.05 -10.79 -19.76
C PRO A 147 13.85 -11.94 -18.74
N SER A 148 12.61 -12.18 -18.32
CA SER A 148 12.26 -13.25 -17.36
C SER A 148 11.29 -14.26 -17.97
N LEU A 149 11.54 -15.56 -17.74
CA LEU A 149 10.62 -16.62 -18.14
C LEU A 149 9.46 -16.71 -17.13
N ILE A 150 8.22 -16.48 -17.58
CA ILE A 150 7.01 -16.64 -16.76
C ILE A 150 6.56 -18.10 -16.78
N ALA A 151 6.39 -18.66 -17.97
CA ALA A 151 5.93 -20.03 -18.17
C ALA A 151 6.47 -20.59 -19.49
N ALA A 152 6.56 -21.92 -19.59
CA ALA A 152 6.91 -22.61 -20.83
C ALA A 152 6.17 -23.95 -20.92
N GLY A 153 5.90 -24.37 -22.14
CA GLY A 153 5.30 -25.68 -22.41
C GLY A 153 5.57 -26.14 -23.85
N PRO A 154 5.48 -27.45 -24.12
CA PRO A 154 5.56 -27.94 -25.48
C PRO A 154 4.35 -27.45 -26.30
N VAL A 155 4.52 -27.33 -27.62
CA VAL A 155 3.37 -27.16 -28.52
C VAL A 155 2.50 -28.42 -28.45
N ALA A 156 1.20 -28.23 -28.27
CA ALA A 156 0.23 -29.31 -28.25
C ALA A 156 -0.08 -29.81 -29.68
N SER A 157 0.15 -28.98 -30.70
CA SER A 157 -0.12 -29.28 -32.10
C SER A 157 1.02 -28.92 -33.05
N ALA A 158 1.02 -29.55 -34.22
CA ALA A 158 1.69 -29.03 -35.40
C ALA A 158 1.03 -27.72 -35.84
N ASP A 159 1.73 -26.96 -36.69
CA ASP A 159 1.23 -25.71 -37.25
C ASP A 159 -0.10 -25.95 -37.98
N HIS A 160 -1.07 -25.07 -37.78
CA HIS A 160 -2.30 -25.07 -38.56
C HIS A 160 -1.95 -24.93 -40.05
N PRO A 161 -2.55 -25.73 -40.96
CA PRO A 161 -2.18 -25.76 -42.37
C PRO A 161 -2.24 -24.39 -43.05
N ASP A 162 -3.27 -23.60 -42.77
CA ASP A 162 -3.46 -22.28 -43.40
C ASP A 162 -2.84 -21.13 -42.59
N ARG A 163 -3.39 -20.84 -41.40
CA ARG A 163 -2.99 -19.70 -40.55
C ARG A 163 -1.66 -19.85 -39.82
N LYS A 164 -1.03 -21.03 -39.87
CA LYS A 164 0.28 -21.32 -39.25
C LYS A 164 0.36 -21.08 -37.73
N SER A 165 -0.79 -21.02 -37.07
CA SER A 165 -0.88 -20.95 -35.61
C SER A 165 -0.56 -22.29 -34.95
N VAL A 166 -0.27 -22.27 -33.66
CA VAL A 166 -0.06 -23.49 -32.86
C VAL A 166 -0.92 -23.46 -31.60
N LEU A 167 -1.22 -24.64 -31.05
CA LEU A 167 -1.90 -24.78 -29.77
C LEU A 167 -0.89 -25.01 -28.65
N VAL A 168 -1.16 -24.43 -27.49
CA VAL A 168 -0.44 -24.71 -26.24
C VAL A 168 -1.45 -25.04 -25.15
N ASP A 169 -1.16 -26.06 -24.35
CA ASP A 169 -2.01 -26.44 -23.21
C ASP A 169 -1.95 -25.37 -22.11
N ALA A 170 -3.09 -24.73 -21.83
CA ALA A 170 -3.20 -23.69 -20.83
C ALA A 170 -2.88 -24.22 -19.42
N SER A 171 -3.24 -25.46 -19.11
CA SER A 171 -2.99 -26.10 -17.81
C SER A 171 -1.49 -26.34 -17.58
N GLY A 172 -0.76 -26.57 -18.68
CA GLY A 172 0.68 -26.68 -18.72
C GLY A 172 1.39 -25.40 -18.25
N LEU A 173 0.84 -24.25 -18.65
CA LEU A 173 1.41 -22.92 -18.45
C LEU A 173 0.94 -22.25 -17.14
N LEU A 174 -0.36 -22.23 -16.89
CA LEU A 174 -1.01 -21.27 -15.98
C LEU A 174 -1.34 -21.84 -14.58
N LEU A 175 -1.18 -23.15 -14.35
CA LEU A 175 -1.45 -23.76 -13.02
C LEU A 175 -0.22 -23.78 -12.09
N ASN A 176 0.84 -23.08 -12.47
CA ASN A 176 2.03 -22.91 -11.63
C ASN A 176 1.86 -21.66 -10.74
N ASP A 177 2.78 -21.46 -9.79
CA ASP A 177 2.76 -20.30 -8.90
C ASP A 177 3.28 -19.01 -9.57
N ILE A 178 2.67 -18.63 -10.71
CA ILE A 178 2.95 -17.37 -11.41
C ILE A 178 2.76 -16.14 -10.47
N PRO A 179 1.71 -16.07 -9.64
CA PRO A 179 1.48 -14.91 -8.77
C PRO A 179 2.38 -14.86 -7.52
N GLY A 180 3.21 -15.89 -7.28
CA GLY A 180 4.13 -15.95 -6.13
C GLY A 180 3.44 -16.19 -4.78
N TYR A 181 2.30 -16.87 -4.78
CA TYR A 181 1.48 -17.11 -3.59
C TYR A 181 2.13 -18.07 -2.59
N SER A 182 3.04 -18.96 -3.01
CA SER A 182 3.79 -19.81 -2.05
C SER A 182 4.58 -18.94 -1.07
N THR A 183 5.29 -17.92 -1.58
CA THR A 183 6.02 -16.94 -0.76
C THR A 183 5.08 -16.11 0.12
N ARG A 184 3.94 -15.70 -0.43
CA ARG A 184 2.93 -14.94 0.31
C ARG A 184 2.38 -15.75 1.48
N LEU A 185 2.03 -17.01 1.25
CA LEU A 185 1.57 -17.95 2.26
C LEU A 185 2.64 -18.24 3.32
N GLU A 186 3.90 -18.39 2.93
CA GLU A 186 5.01 -18.58 3.87
C GLU A 186 5.20 -17.36 4.78
N LEU A 187 5.04 -16.15 4.26
CA LEU A 187 5.13 -14.93 5.06
C LEU A 187 3.90 -14.78 5.98
N ALA A 188 2.70 -15.10 5.50
CA ALA A 188 1.47 -14.98 6.28
C ALA A 188 1.36 -16.01 7.42
N TYR A 189 1.88 -17.22 7.22
CA TYR A 189 1.66 -18.36 8.13
C TYR A 189 2.95 -19.03 8.64
N ARG A 190 4.12 -18.71 8.08
CA ARG A 190 5.39 -19.46 8.29
C ARG A 190 5.24 -20.95 8.04
N LEU A 191 4.47 -21.30 7.00
CA LEU A 191 4.19 -22.66 6.58
C LEU A 191 4.50 -22.85 5.10
N PRO A 192 5.07 -24.01 4.70
CA PRO A 192 5.51 -24.26 3.32
C PRO A 192 4.35 -24.80 2.48
N TYR A 193 3.44 -23.92 2.07
CA TYR A 193 2.41 -24.27 1.10
C TYR A 193 3.00 -24.28 -0.31
N ALA A 194 2.58 -25.24 -1.13
CA ALA A 194 2.99 -25.33 -2.53
C ALA A 194 1.77 -25.58 -3.44
N PRO A 195 1.83 -25.15 -4.71
CA PRO A 195 0.77 -25.44 -5.67
C PRO A 195 0.69 -26.94 -5.97
N ASP A 196 -0.52 -27.46 -5.96
CA ASP A 196 -0.85 -28.85 -6.27
C ASP A 196 -1.59 -28.92 -7.60
N ARG A 197 -0.82 -29.15 -8.67
CA ARG A 197 -1.33 -29.16 -10.05
C ARG A 197 -2.36 -30.25 -10.30
N ALA A 198 -2.33 -31.36 -9.57
CA ALA A 198 -3.25 -32.47 -9.79
C ALA A 198 -4.69 -32.13 -9.36
N ASN A 199 -4.84 -31.18 -8.43
CA ASN A 199 -6.13 -30.68 -7.93
C ASN A 199 -6.39 -29.23 -8.39
N SER A 200 -5.69 -28.76 -9.41
CA SER A 200 -5.85 -27.44 -10.01
C SER A 200 -6.41 -27.54 -11.42
N PHE A 201 -7.17 -26.54 -11.86
CA PHE A 201 -7.82 -26.56 -13.19
C PHE A 201 -8.14 -25.15 -13.72
N ILE A 202 -8.44 -25.06 -15.02
CA ILE A 202 -8.95 -23.83 -15.64
C ILE A 202 -10.47 -23.78 -15.48
N GLU A 203 -10.93 -22.90 -14.60
CA GLU A 203 -12.34 -22.74 -14.23
C GLU A 203 -13.12 -22.12 -15.39
N ALA A 204 -12.68 -20.94 -15.85
CA ALA A 204 -13.36 -20.16 -16.88
C ALA A 204 -12.38 -19.63 -17.93
N SER A 205 -12.90 -19.33 -19.12
CA SER A 205 -12.15 -18.66 -20.17
C SER A 205 -13.07 -17.78 -21.02
N ARG A 206 -12.54 -16.65 -21.46
CA ARG A 206 -13.18 -15.71 -22.37
C ARG A 206 -12.13 -15.19 -23.34
N ALA A 207 -12.50 -15.02 -24.60
CA ALA A 207 -11.66 -14.40 -25.59
C ALA A 207 -12.50 -13.41 -26.38
N ASP A 208 -11.94 -12.21 -26.58
CA ASP A 208 -12.48 -11.12 -27.37
C ASP A 208 -11.35 -10.51 -28.21
N ALA A 209 -11.68 -9.60 -29.13
CA ALA A 209 -10.70 -9.02 -30.04
C ALA A 209 -9.51 -8.32 -29.34
N GLN A 210 -9.73 -7.74 -28.15
CA GLN A 210 -8.71 -6.99 -27.41
C GLN A 210 -8.03 -7.80 -26.29
N VAL A 211 -8.66 -8.87 -25.80
CA VAL A 211 -8.19 -9.59 -24.62
C VAL A 211 -8.56 -11.07 -24.68
N SER A 212 -7.65 -11.93 -24.21
CA SER A 212 -7.95 -13.32 -23.87
C SER A 212 -7.70 -13.53 -22.39
N THR A 213 -8.70 -14.04 -21.68
CA THR A 213 -8.72 -14.20 -20.23
C THR A 213 -8.95 -15.65 -19.83
N LEU A 214 -8.17 -16.15 -18.88
CA LEU A 214 -8.31 -17.48 -18.30
C LEU A 214 -8.30 -17.40 -16.77
N THR A 215 -9.31 -17.99 -16.14
CA THR A 215 -9.39 -18.10 -14.67
C THR A 215 -8.86 -19.46 -14.25
N ALA A 216 -7.69 -19.49 -13.60
CA ALA A 216 -7.06 -20.67 -13.06
C ALA A 216 -7.41 -20.84 -11.58
N ARG A 217 -8.04 -21.96 -11.23
CA ARG A 217 -8.27 -22.35 -9.84
C ARG A 217 -7.13 -23.25 -9.39
N VAL A 218 -6.27 -22.71 -8.53
CA VAL A 218 -5.04 -23.36 -8.06
C VAL A 218 -5.21 -23.81 -6.61
N HIS A 219 -4.99 -25.10 -6.37
CA HIS A 219 -4.95 -25.69 -5.04
C HIS A 219 -3.56 -25.47 -4.43
N PHE A 220 -3.51 -25.00 -3.18
CA PHE A 220 -2.29 -24.94 -2.38
C PHE A 220 -2.44 -25.85 -1.17
N ALA A 221 -1.40 -26.65 -0.90
CA ALA A 221 -1.41 -27.59 0.21
C ALA A 221 -0.08 -27.66 0.95
N THR A 222 -0.16 -28.06 2.21
CA THR A 222 1.00 -28.48 3.00
C THR A 222 0.72 -29.83 3.68
N ALA A 223 1.73 -30.69 3.78
CA ALA A 223 1.55 -32.06 4.27
C ALA A 223 1.24 -32.12 5.78
N ARG A 224 1.74 -31.15 6.56
CA ARG A 224 1.55 -31.09 8.02
C ARG A 224 1.69 -29.67 8.54
N ILE A 225 1.05 -29.41 9.68
CA ILE A 225 1.27 -28.19 10.48
C ILE A 225 2.10 -28.58 11.70
N PRO A 226 3.23 -27.92 11.99
CA PRO A 226 4.02 -28.19 13.18
C PRO A 226 3.19 -27.97 14.45
N ALA A 227 3.36 -28.85 15.44
CA ALA A 227 2.76 -28.63 16.76
C ALA A 227 3.32 -27.34 17.38
N PRO A 228 2.50 -26.54 18.09
CA PRO A 228 2.98 -25.37 18.81
C PRO A 228 4.12 -25.74 19.76
N PRO A 229 5.17 -24.91 19.90
CA PRO A 229 6.24 -25.17 20.85
C PRO A 229 5.69 -25.17 22.28
N LEU A 230 6.18 -26.09 23.13
CA LEU A 230 5.76 -26.19 24.54
C LEU A 230 6.17 -24.98 25.38
N ILE A 231 7.12 -24.18 24.88
CA ILE A 231 7.58 -22.94 25.51
C ILE A 231 7.35 -21.76 24.56
N PRO A 232 6.88 -20.60 25.06
CA PRO A 232 6.74 -19.41 24.25
C PRO A 232 8.07 -19.01 23.62
N THR A 233 8.08 -18.81 22.30
CA THR A 233 9.26 -18.33 21.58
C THR A 233 9.44 -16.83 21.78
N PRO A 234 10.68 -16.31 21.83
CA PRO A 234 10.93 -14.86 21.93
C PRO A 234 10.31 -14.06 20.77
N VAL A 235 10.17 -14.70 19.61
CA VAL A 235 9.44 -14.16 18.46
C VAL A 235 8.10 -14.91 18.36
N PRO A 236 6.95 -14.22 18.45
CA PRO A 236 5.65 -14.84 18.24
C PRO A 236 5.59 -15.56 16.89
N MET A 237 5.03 -16.78 16.91
CA MET A 237 4.73 -17.52 15.69
C MET A 237 3.31 -17.18 15.24
N PRO A 238 3.08 -16.87 13.95
CA PRO A 238 1.73 -16.69 13.45
C PRO A 238 0.94 -18.01 13.56
N SER A 239 -0.36 -17.93 13.86
CA SER A 239 -1.21 -19.11 13.83
C SER A 239 -1.36 -19.64 12.39
N PRO A 240 -1.71 -20.92 12.19
CA PRO A 240 -2.18 -21.40 10.89
C PRO A 240 -3.42 -20.64 10.41
N PRO A 241 -3.82 -20.79 9.13
CA PRO A 241 -5.04 -20.20 8.61
C PRO A 241 -6.27 -20.50 9.48
N GLN A 242 -7.13 -19.51 9.71
CA GLN A 242 -8.36 -19.65 10.51
C GLN A 242 -9.62 -19.51 9.66
N ALA A 243 -9.55 -18.84 8.52
CA ALA A 243 -10.65 -18.68 7.58
C ALA A 243 -10.90 -19.91 6.67
N THR A 244 -10.22 -21.05 6.93
CA THR A 244 -10.38 -22.30 6.17
C THR A 244 -10.84 -23.44 7.07
N PRO A 245 -11.71 -24.36 6.59
CA PRO A 245 -12.13 -25.52 7.37
C PRO A 245 -10.98 -26.49 7.74
N ASP A 246 -10.01 -26.67 6.85
CA ASP A 246 -8.77 -27.40 7.12
C ASP A 246 -7.58 -26.51 6.75
N PRO A 247 -6.77 -26.05 7.73
CA PRO A 247 -5.66 -25.14 7.48
C PRO A 247 -4.56 -25.72 6.58
N ARG A 248 -4.58 -27.01 6.23
CA ARG A 248 -3.58 -27.63 5.35
C ARG A 248 -3.86 -27.45 3.86
N SER A 249 -5.07 -27.04 3.49
CA SER A 249 -5.57 -27.07 2.10
C SER A 249 -6.43 -25.84 1.81
N MET A 250 -6.19 -25.19 0.67
CA MET A 250 -6.93 -24.01 0.24
C MET A 250 -6.88 -23.83 -1.27
N PHE A 251 -7.86 -23.11 -1.81
CA PHE A 251 -7.92 -22.75 -3.23
C PHE A 251 -7.78 -21.24 -3.41
N PHE A 252 -7.09 -20.86 -4.49
CA PHE A 252 -7.06 -19.50 -5.01
C PHE A 252 -7.51 -19.52 -6.46
N SER A 253 -8.21 -18.48 -6.90
CA SER A 253 -8.57 -18.32 -8.31
C SER A 253 -7.89 -17.08 -8.88
N PHE A 254 -7.04 -17.29 -9.88
CA PHE A 254 -6.27 -16.24 -10.54
C PHE A 254 -6.81 -16.00 -11.95
N VAL A 255 -7.09 -14.74 -12.28
CA VAL A 255 -7.55 -14.31 -13.59
C VAL A 255 -6.34 -13.81 -14.36
N TYR A 256 -5.92 -14.56 -15.37
CA TYR A 256 -4.82 -14.18 -16.27
C TYR A 256 -5.39 -13.50 -17.50
N SER A 257 -5.02 -12.25 -17.75
CA SER A 257 -5.46 -11.49 -18.92
C SER A 257 -4.28 -11.21 -19.85
N LEU A 258 -4.46 -11.58 -21.12
CA LEU A 258 -3.54 -11.26 -22.23
C LEU A 258 -4.20 -10.19 -23.08
N ARG A 259 -3.76 -8.93 -22.94
CA ARG A 259 -4.36 -7.77 -23.61
C ARG A 259 -3.48 -7.22 -24.71
N ALA A 260 -4.10 -6.93 -25.86
CA ALA A 260 -3.47 -6.20 -26.94
C ALA A 260 -3.08 -4.78 -26.47
N LEU A 261 -1.86 -4.38 -26.80
CA LEU A 261 -1.42 -3.01 -26.58
C LEU A 261 -2.03 -2.09 -27.65
N PRO A 262 -2.28 -0.81 -27.33
CA PRO A 262 -2.66 0.17 -28.34
C PRO A 262 -1.66 0.21 -29.49
N GLU A 263 -2.17 0.15 -30.74
CA GLU A 263 -1.34 0.20 -31.95
C GLU A 263 -0.58 1.52 -32.06
N ALA A 264 -1.27 2.63 -31.81
CA ALA A 264 -0.68 3.96 -31.69
C ALA A 264 -0.33 4.24 -30.22
N PRO A 265 0.95 4.43 -29.86
CA PRO A 265 1.34 4.82 -28.51
C PRO A 265 0.70 6.15 -28.09
N ALA A 266 0.26 6.26 -26.83
CA ALA A 266 -0.19 7.53 -26.27
C ALA A 266 0.95 8.54 -26.17
N ALA A 267 0.60 9.83 -26.17
CA ALA A 267 1.54 10.89 -25.87
C ALA A 267 2.05 10.78 -24.42
N ILE A 268 3.36 10.73 -24.25
CA ILE A 268 4.03 10.71 -22.95
C ILE A 268 3.85 12.07 -22.27
N ARG A 269 3.63 12.07 -20.95
CA ARG A 269 3.63 13.27 -20.12
C ARG A 269 4.67 13.06 -19.01
N LEU A 270 5.67 13.93 -18.94
CA LEU A 270 6.74 13.81 -17.94
C LEU A 270 6.22 14.14 -16.55
N ALA A 271 6.76 13.48 -15.53
CA ALA A 271 6.48 13.80 -14.15
C ALA A 271 7.23 15.06 -13.71
N ASP A 272 6.57 15.89 -12.88
CA ASP A 272 7.20 17.01 -12.18
C ASP A 272 7.12 16.74 -10.68
N PRO A 273 8.25 16.78 -9.94
CA PRO A 273 8.24 16.45 -8.53
C PRO A 273 7.44 17.45 -7.69
N ARG A 274 6.99 18.59 -8.20
CA ARG A 274 6.14 19.51 -7.42
C ARG A 274 4.68 19.05 -7.32
N LEU A 275 4.28 18.05 -8.11
CA LEU A 275 2.94 17.48 -8.17
C LEU A 275 2.97 15.98 -7.89
N GLY A 276 1.82 15.46 -7.46
CA GLY A 276 1.68 14.08 -7.03
C GLY A 276 1.06 13.18 -8.06
N HIS A 277 1.87 12.65 -8.97
CA HIS A 277 1.43 11.63 -9.92
C HIS A 277 2.22 10.33 -9.76
N PHE A 278 1.53 9.20 -9.87
CA PHE A 278 2.17 7.90 -10.11
C PHE A 278 2.92 7.95 -11.43
N SER A 279 4.03 7.21 -11.55
CA SER A 279 4.89 7.30 -12.72
C SER A 279 5.48 5.98 -13.16
N GLU A 280 5.43 5.72 -14.47
CA GLU A 280 6.27 4.72 -15.13
C GLU A 280 7.70 5.26 -15.28
N THR A 281 8.67 4.55 -14.71
CA THR A 281 10.07 5.00 -14.65
C THR A 281 11.01 4.01 -15.32
N TYR A 282 11.92 4.53 -16.15
CA TYR A 282 13.00 3.74 -16.74
C TYR A 282 14.31 4.52 -16.83
N SER A 283 15.43 3.82 -16.99
CA SER A 283 16.74 4.41 -17.30
C SER A 283 16.98 4.35 -18.81
N ASN A 284 17.15 5.50 -19.45
CA ASN A 284 17.54 5.61 -20.85
C ASN A 284 19.07 5.59 -20.97
N LEU A 285 19.62 4.46 -21.43
CA LEU A 285 21.04 4.22 -21.63
C LEU A 285 21.48 4.45 -23.08
N GLY A 286 20.64 5.14 -23.87
CA GLY A 286 21.00 5.56 -25.22
C GLY A 286 21.99 6.72 -25.26
N ASP A 287 21.86 7.67 -24.33
CA ASP A 287 22.63 8.92 -24.33
C ASP A 287 23.57 8.98 -23.11
N ASP A 288 24.87 8.91 -23.35
CA ASP A 288 25.92 8.94 -22.33
C ASP A 288 26.30 10.36 -21.89
N LEU A 289 25.77 11.40 -22.55
CA LEU A 289 26.00 12.80 -22.17
C LEU A 289 25.05 13.27 -21.06
N LYS A 290 23.91 12.60 -20.88
CA LYS A 290 22.96 12.91 -19.79
C LYS A 290 23.46 12.36 -18.46
N ALA A 291 23.80 13.25 -17.54
CA ALA A 291 24.22 12.89 -16.18
C ALA A 291 23.18 12.07 -15.41
N ASN A 292 21.89 12.29 -15.65
CA ASN A 292 20.80 11.47 -15.10
C ASN A 292 20.03 10.81 -16.25
N PRO A 293 20.15 9.49 -16.44
CA PRO A 293 19.43 8.77 -17.50
C PRO A 293 17.97 8.45 -17.14
N ARG A 294 17.52 8.74 -15.91
CA ARG A 294 16.16 8.38 -15.49
C ARG A 294 15.10 9.25 -16.15
N VAL A 295 14.08 8.59 -16.66
CA VAL A 295 12.88 9.19 -17.25
C VAL A 295 11.68 8.76 -16.42
N HIS A 296 10.84 9.73 -16.06
CA HIS A 296 9.62 9.53 -15.27
C HIS A 296 8.43 10.02 -16.09
N MET A 297 7.50 9.11 -16.42
CA MET A 297 6.30 9.40 -17.21
C MET A 297 5.09 9.23 -16.30
N ILE A 298 4.21 10.21 -16.21
CA ILE A 298 3.04 10.10 -15.35
C ILE A 298 2.09 9.01 -15.85
N ALA A 299 1.45 8.34 -14.91
CA ALA A 299 0.31 7.47 -15.16
C ALA A 299 -0.93 8.32 -15.52
N ARG A 300 -1.52 8.12 -16.70
CA ARG A 300 -2.78 8.78 -17.06
C ARG A 300 -3.58 8.03 -18.12
N TRP A 301 -4.90 8.18 -18.10
CA TRP A 301 -5.76 7.72 -19.21
C TRP A 301 -5.53 8.53 -20.48
N ARG A 302 -5.70 7.90 -21.65
CA ARG A 302 -5.74 8.62 -22.93
C ARG A 302 -7.09 9.31 -23.08
N LEU A 303 -7.08 10.63 -23.08
CA LEU A 303 -8.28 11.45 -23.35
C LEU A 303 -8.01 12.40 -24.52
N GLU A 304 -8.84 12.27 -25.56
CA GLU A 304 -8.82 13.09 -26.77
C GLU A 304 -10.20 13.67 -26.97
N ARG A 305 -10.30 14.97 -27.28
CA ARG A 305 -11.61 15.61 -27.52
C ARG A 305 -12.20 15.11 -28.82
N LYS A 306 -13.47 14.73 -28.80
CA LYS A 306 -14.26 14.39 -29.99
C LYS A 306 -14.41 15.58 -30.94
N ASP A 307 -14.64 16.77 -30.38
CA ASP A 307 -14.57 18.05 -31.09
C ASP A 307 -13.45 18.91 -30.48
N PRO A 308 -12.25 18.97 -31.11
CA PRO A 308 -11.14 19.78 -30.64
C PRO A 308 -11.42 21.29 -30.63
N ALA A 309 -12.39 21.78 -31.42
CA ALA A 309 -12.71 23.19 -31.54
C ALA A 309 -13.73 23.66 -30.48
N ALA A 310 -14.50 22.73 -29.90
CA ALA A 310 -15.45 23.05 -28.85
C ALA A 310 -14.73 23.43 -27.54
N ALA A 311 -15.27 24.44 -26.83
CA ALA A 311 -14.79 24.82 -25.50
C ALA A 311 -14.93 23.66 -24.50
N LEU A 312 -15.98 22.86 -24.66
CA LEU A 312 -16.29 21.68 -23.88
C LEU A 312 -16.72 20.55 -24.82
N SER A 313 -16.00 19.41 -24.79
CA SER A 313 -16.26 18.26 -25.68
C SER A 313 -16.27 16.96 -24.90
N GLU A 314 -17.13 16.02 -25.29
CA GLU A 314 -16.98 14.62 -24.90
C GLU A 314 -15.62 14.07 -25.39
N PRO A 315 -14.99 13.14 -24.66
CA PRO A 315 -13.82 12.44 -25.17
C PRO A 315 -14.20 11.45 -26.28
N VAL A 316 -13.24 11.11 -27.14
CA VAL A 316 -13.39 10.02 -28.13
C VAL A 316 -13.64 8.68 -27.42
N GLN A 317 -12.92 8.45 -26.32
CA GLN A 317 -13.11 7.30 -25.42
C GLN A 317 -13.22 7.83 -23.99
N PRO A 318 -14.41 7.75 -23.35
CA PRO A 318 -14.55 8.11 -21.95
C PRO A 318 -13.95 7.03 -21.04
N ILE A 319 -13.57 7.42 -19.83
CA ILE A 319 -13.17 6.50 -18.76
C ILE A 319 -14.45 5.92 -18.18
N VAL A 320 -14.72 4.64 -18.47
CA VAL A 320 -15.95 3.96 -18.02
C VAL A 320 -15.63 3.10 -16.80
N TYR A 321 -16.17 3.48 -15.63
CA TYR A 321 -16.14 2.66 -14.42
C TYR A 321 -17.38 1.77 -14.35
N TRP A 322 -17.16 0.47 -14.22
CA TRP A 322 -18.20 -0.51 -13.95
C TRP A 322 -18.36 -0.77 -12.46
N LEU A 323 -19.58 -0.55 -11.96
CA LEU A 323 -19.97 -0.96 -10.62
C LEU A 323 -20.27 -2.45 -10.64
N ASP A 324 -19.47 -3.24 -9.93
CA ASP A 324 -19.68 -4.67 -9.84
C ASP A 324 -21.04 -4.97 -9.20
N LYS A 325 -21.69 -6.05 -9.64
CA LYS A 325 -22.97 -6.48 -9.08
C LYS A 325 -22.86 -6.84 -7.59
N ASN A 326 -21.66 -7.15 -7.11
CA ASN A 326 -21.39 -7.45 -5.71
C ASN A 326 -21.44 -6.23 -4.75
N ILE A 327 -21.50 -5.00 -5.28
CA ILE A 327 -21.63 -3.78 -4.47
C ILE A 327 -23.03 -3.77 -3.82
N PRO A 328 -23.14 -3.65 -2.49
CA PRO A 328 -24.44 -3.57 -1.81
C PRO A 328 -25.29 -2.43 -2.39
N ALA A 329 -26.56 -2.73 -2.73
CA ALA A 329 -27.44 -1.81 -3.43
C ALA A 329 -27.57 -0.43 -2.75
N LYS A 330 -27.56 -0.39 -1.41
CA LYS A 330 -27.65 0.85 -0.63
C LYS A 330 -26.46 1.81 -0.81
N TYR A 331 -25.31 1.35 -1.31
CA TYR A 331 -24.12 2.19 -1.52
C TYR A 331 -23.89 2.58 -2.98
N ARG A 332 -24.57 1.93 -3.94
CA ARG A 332 -24.32 2.12 -5.38
C ARG A 332 -24.42 3.59 -5.81
N GLU A 333 -25.38 4.35 -5.27
CA GLU A 333 -25.51 5.78 -5.58
C GLU A 333 -24.38 6.65 -5.00
N SER A 334 -23.92 6.38 -3.78
CA SER A 334 -22.77 7.09 -3.18
C SER A 334 -21.47 6.78 -3.91
N VAL A 335 -21.28 5.53 -4.33
CA VAL A 335 -20.14 5.12 -5.17
C VAL A 335 -20.19 5.85 -6.51
N LYS A 336 -21.34 5.81 -7.20
CA LYS A 336 -21.54 6.54 -8.46
C LYS A 336 -21.28 8.04 -8.30
N ALA A 337 -21.76 8.66 -7.22
CA ALA A 337 -21.54 10.07 -6.96
C ALA A 337 -20.06 10.40 -6.72
N GLY A 338 -19.31 9.55 -6.02
CA GLY A 338 -17.87 9.73 -5.81
C GLY A 338 -17.08 9.66 -7.11
N ILE A 339 -17.42 8.73 -8.00
CA ILE A 339 -16.77 8.61 -9.32
C ILE A 339 -17.07 9.85 -10.18
N LEU A 340 -18.36 10.22 -10.30
CA LEU A 340 -18.78 11.31 -11.19
C LEU A 340 -18.32 12.69 -10.72
N GLU A 341 -17.94 12.84 -9.45
CA GLU A 341 -17.42 14.10 -8.90
C GLU A 341 -16.21 14.61 -9.70
N TRP A 342 -15.37 13.70 -10.22
CA TRP A 342 -14.19 14.03 -11.00
C TRP A 342 -14.49 14.74 -12.33
N ASN A 343 -15.72 14.62 -12.86
CA ASN A 343 -16.10 15.41 -14.04
C ASN A 343 -16.01 16.92 -13.79
N LYS A 344 -16.18 17.40 -12.55
CA LYS A 344 -15.95 18.82 -12.22
C LYS A 344 -14.54 19.28 -12.62
N ALA A 345 -13.53 18.45 -12.41
CA ALA A 345 -12.15 18.78 -12.76
C ALA A 345 -11.91 18.70 -14.27
N PHE A 346 -12.46 17.67 -14.93
CA PHE A 346 -12.37 17.49 -16.38
C PHE A 346 -13.09 18.59 -17.17
N GLU A 347 -14.24 19.06 -16.70
CA GLU A 347 -14.99 20.15 -17.33
C GLU A 347 -14.19 21.46 -17.35
N LYS A 348 -13.41 21.75 -16.29
CA LYS A 348 -12.53 22.93 -16.25
C LYS A 348 -11.42 22.90 -17.31
N ILE A 349 -11.04 21.71 -17.77
CA ILE A 349 -10.06 21.53 -18.85
C ILE A 349 -10.71 21.16 -20.18
N GLY A 350 -12.04 21.36 -20.28
CA GLY A 350 -12.82 21.27 -21.51
C GLY A 350 -13.22 19.86 -21.94
N PHE A 351 -13.24 18.89 -21.02
CA PHE A 351 -13.86 17.59 -21.24
C PHE A 351 -15.21 17.50 -20.53
N LYS A 352 -16.26 17.18 -21.28
CA LYS A 352 -17.57 16.82 -20.73
C LYS A 352 -17.67 15.30 -20.66
N ASP A 353 -18.28 14.79 -19.59
CA ASP A 353 -18.51 13.34 -19.42
C ASP A 353 -17.22 12.52 -19.64
N ALA A 354 -16.09 13.04 -19.16
CA ALA A 354 -14.79 12.36 -19.24
C ALA A 354 -14.83 11.02 -18.50
N VAL A 355 -15.54 11.01 -17.38
CA VAL A 355 -15.78 9.84 -16.53
C VAL A 355 -17.26 9.46 -16.62
N VAL A 356 -17.52 8.19 -16.89
CA VAL A 356 -18.86 7.61 -17.01
C VAL A 356 -18.97 6.40 -16.09
N VAL A 357 -20.13 6.24 -15.45
CA VAL A 357 -20.41 5.09 -14.57
C VAL A 357 -21.46 4.19 -15.21
N ARG A 358 -21.22 2.88 -15.17
CA ARG A 358 -22.18 1.85 -15.59
C ARG A 358 -22.39 0.84 -14.47
N GLN A 359 -23.63 0.40 -14.27
CA GLN A 359 -23.94 -0.70 -13.37
C GLN A 359 -23.83 -2.01 -14.14
N GLN A 360 -23.03 -2.95 -13.63
CA GLN A 360 -23.06 -4.32 -14.14
C GLN A 360 -24.45 -4.93 -13.84
N PRO A 361 -25.12 -5.54 -14.84
CA PRO A 361 -26.38 -6.24 -14.61
C PRO A 361 -26.23 -7.36 -13.56
N ASP A 362 -27.24 -7.56 -12.71
CA ASP A 362 -27.18 -8.60 -11.68
C ASP A 362 -27.12 -10.02 -12.29
N ASP A 363 -27.66 -10.19 -13.51
CA ASP A 363 -27.65 -11.43 -14.31
C ASP A 363 -26.46 -11.56 -15.29
N ALA A 364 -25.50 -10.62 -15.25
CA ALA A 364 -24.31 -10.69 -16.10
C ALA A 364 -23.51 -11.98 -15.87
N ASP A 365 -23.15 -12.65 -16.96
CA ASP A 365 -22.36 -13.89 -17.00
C ASP A 365 -20.86 -13.66 -17.21
N TRP A 366 -20.44 -12.40 -17.34
CA TRP A 366 -19.07 -11.94 -17.42
C TRP A 366 -18.65 -11.27 -16.10
N ASP A 367 -17.37 -11.37 -15.75
CA ASP A 367 -16.80 -10.64 -14.61
C ASP A 367 -16.08 -9.36 -15.08
N ASN A 368 -15.97 -8.38 -14.18
CA ASN A 368 -15.25 -7.15 -14.49
C ASN A 368 -13.72 -7.31 -14.35
N MET A 369 -13.17 -8.49 -14.00
CA MET A 369 -11.75 -8.73 -13.68
C MET A 369 -10.85 -8.91 -14.91
N ASP A 370 -11.43 -8.79 -16.11
CA ASP A 370 -10.64 -8.65 -17.32
C ASP A 370 -9.89 -7.32 -17.34
N SER A 371 -8.78 -7.28 -18.07
CA SER A 371 -7.93 -6.09 -18.11
C SER A 371 -8.43 -5.05 -19.10
N THR A 372 -9.74 -4.90 -19.36
CA THR A 372 -10.29 -3.94 -20.35
C THR A 372 -11.35 -2.99 -19.79
N HIS A 373 -11.75 -3.16 -18.53
CA HIS A 373 -12.82 -2.40 -17.91
C HIS A 373 -12.37 -1.87 -16.55
N ALA A 374 -12.25 -0.54 -16.42
CA ALA A 374 -12.10 0.04 -15.10
C ALA A 374 -13.31 -0.32 -14.23
N SER A 375 -13.09 -0.73 -13.00
CA SER A 375 -14.16 -1.29 -12.17
C SER A 375 -14.03 -0.93 -10.69
N ILE A 376 -15.14 -1.05 -9.96
CA ILE A 376 -15.18 -0.98 -8.50
C ILE A 376 -15.84 -2.24 -7.98
N ARG A 377 -15.19 -2.91 -7.01
CA ARG A 377 -15.62 -4.20 -6.47
C ARG A 377 -15.57 -4.22 -4.94
N TRP A 378 -16.57 -4.85 -4.34
CA TRP A 378 -16.54 -5.14 -2.91
C TRP A 378 -15.80 -6.44 -2.62
N PHE A 379 -15.04 -6.47 -1.53
CA PHE A 379 -14.46 -7.70 -1.01
C PHE A 379 -14.60 -7.78 0.51
N THR A 380 -14.39 -8.97 1.06
CA THR A 380 -14.57 -9.27 2.48
C THR A 380 -13.42 -10.08 3.01
N GLY A 381 -13.07 -9.86 4.27
CA GLY A 381 -12.09 -10.66 4.98
C GLY A 381 -12.40 -10.73 6.47
N ALA A 382 -11.72 -11.65 7.15
CA ALA A 382 -11.79 -11.81 8.60
C ALA A 382 -11.10 -10.66 9.34
N ASP A 383 -10.03 -10.11 8.76
CA ASP A 383 -9.10 -9.14 9.37
C ASP A 383 -8.77 -7.96 8.43
N VAL A 384 -9.68 -7.60 7.52
CA VAL A 384 -9.44 -6.58 6.49
C VAL A 384 -10.24 -5.31 6.69
N GLY A 385 -9.61 -4.17 6.39
CA GLY A 385 -10.30 -2.89 6.46
C GLY A 385 -9.81 -1.79 5.51
N PHE A 386 -9.28 -2.10 4.32
CA PHE A 386 -8.76 -1.08 3.39
C PHE A 386 -9.59 -0.93 2.11
N ALA A 387 -9.30 0.13 1.36
CA ALA A 387 -9.64 0.29 -0.05
C ALA A 387 -8.35 0.53 -0.85
N ILE A 388 -8.37 0.23 -2.14
CA ILE A 388 -7.20 0.39 -3.02
C ILE A 388 -7.65 0.69 -4.45
N GLY A 389 -6.96 1.62 -5.13
CA GLY A 389 -7.19 2.00 -6.52
C GLY A 389 -5.99 1.70 -7.45
N PRO A 390 -5.60 0.43 -7.66
CA PRO A 390 -4.52 0.03 -8.55
C PRO A 390 -4.86 0.24 -10.02
N SER A 391 -3.84 0.27 -10.88
CA SER A 391 -4.00 0.34 -12.34
C SER A 391 -2.87 -0.35 -13.09
N ASN A 392 -3.23 -0.95 -14.22
CA ASN A 392 -2.31 -1.52 -15.20
C ASN A 392 -1.95 -0.44 -16.21
N ARG A 393 -0.68 -0.37 -16.57
CA ARG A 393 -0.15 0.72 -17.40
C ARG A 393 0.60 0.18 -18.61
N ASP A 394 0.57 0.91 -19.72
CA ASP A 394 1.50 0.67 -20.81
C ASP A 394 2.87 1.24 -20.41
N PRO A 395 3.89 0.41 -20.12
CA PRO A 395 5.19 0.90 -19.68
C PRO A 395 5.90 1.71 -20.77
N ARG A 396 5.46 1.65 -22.03
CA ARG A 396 6.02 2.45 -23.13
C ARG A 396 5.67 3.93 -23.00
N THR A 397 4.53 4.26 -22.40
CA THR A 397 3.94 5.61 -22.45
C THR A 397 3.45 6.15 -21.11
N GLY A 398 3.20 5.29 -20.12
CA GLY A 398 2.48 5.65 -18.89
C GLY A 398 0.96 5.68 -19.05
N GLU A 399 0.42 5.23 -20.19
CA GLU A 399 -1.02 5.16 -20.42
C GLU A 399 -1.66 4.15 -19.46
N ILE A 400 -2.63 4.58 -18.66
CA ILE A 400 -3.47 3.69 -17.88
C ILE A 400 -4.39 2.96 -18.86
N LEU A 401 -4.30 1.63 -18.84
CA LEU A 401 -5.07 0.76 -19.70
C LEU A 401 -6.30 0.23 -18.95
N ASP A 402 -6.15 -0.04 -17.66
CA ASP A 402 -7.16 -0.67 -16.81
C ASP A 402 -6.94 -0.28 -15.35
N ALA A 403 -8.01 -0.25 -14.55
CA ALA A 403 -7.95 0.12 -13.13
C ALA A 403 -9.08 -0.49 -12.30
N ASP A 404 -8.72 -1.12 -11.18
CA ASP A 404 -9.63 -1.98 -10.43
C ASP A 404 -9.70 -1.59 -8.96
N ILE A 405 -10.67 -0.74 -8.62
CA ILE A 405 -10.86 -0.29 -7.24
C ILE A 405 -11.44 -1.43 -6.41
N GLY A 406 -10.69 -1.85 -5.39
CA GLY A 406 -11.14 -2.79 -4.37
C GLY A 406 -11.59 -2.03 -3.13
N MET A 407 -12.83 -2.27 -2.67
CA MET A 407 -13.34 -1.73 -1.40
C MET A 407 -13.72 -2.86 -0.46
N SER A 408 -13.18 -2.87 0.75
CA SER A 408 -13.64 -3.82 1.76
C SER A 408 -15.06 -3.49 2.23
N ASP A 409 -15.71 -4.43 2.90
CA ASP A 409 -17.11 -4.30 3.33
C ASP A 409 -17.31 -3.49 4.63
N VAL A 410 -16.27 -2.81 5.12
CA VAL A 410 -16.23 -2.14 6.42
C VAL A 410 -17.41 -1.19 6.63
N PHE A 411 -17.82 -0.41 5.64
CA PHE A 411 -18.96 0.50 5.81
C PHE A 411 -20.31 -0.24 5.87
N GLY A 412 -20.42 -1.39 5.18
CA GLY A 412 -21.64 -2.20 5.06
C GLY A 412 -21.90 -3.14 6.22
N ARG A 413 -20.84 -3.72 6.80
CA ARG A 413 -20.90 -4.63 7.95
C ARG A 413 -20.36 -4.01 9.25
N GLY A 414 -19.68 -2.86 9.17
CA GLY A 414 -19.65 -1.84 10.21
C GLY A 414 -18.26 -1.23 10.52
N SER A 415 -18.21 0.10 10.56
CA SER A 415 -17.45 0.81 11.62
C SER A 415 -17.82 0.28 13.01
N ARG A 416 -19.04 -0.29 13.13
CA ARG A 416 -19.58 -1.06 14.25
C ARG A 416 -18.97 -2.45 14.44
N ARG A 417 -18.33 -3.03 13.41
CA ARG A 417 -17.60 -4.30 13.50
C ARG A 417 -16.17 -4.07 13.96
N PHE A 418 -15.40 -3.09 13.45
CA PHE A 418 -14.07 -2.75 14.00
C PHE A 418 -14.13 -2.41 15.48
N ALA A 419 -15.19 -1.68 15.82
CA ALA A 419 -15.69 -1.47 17.14
C ALA A 419 -15.82 -2.75 18.02
N VAL A 420 -16.46 -3.80 17.53
CA VAL A 420 -16.83 -4.99 18.33
C VAL A 420 -15.77 -6.10 18.21
N ASP A 421 -15.10 -6.20 17.07
CA ASP A 421 -14.32 -7.38 16.65
C ASP A 421 -12.81 -7.20 16.72
N ASP A 422 -12.28 -5.97 16.67
CA ASP A 422 -10.86 -5.77 16.32
C ASP A 422 -10.10 -4.91 17.35
N VAL A 423 -10.03 -5.41 18.58
CA VAL A 423 -9.27 -4.76 19.68
C VAL A 423 -7.74 -4.97 19.53
N LEU A 424 -7.24 -5.72 18.54
CA LEU A 424 -5.80 -6.09 18.45
C LEU A 424 -5.12 -6.03 17.06
N SER A 425 -5.73 -5.54 15.99
CA SER A 425 -5.11 -5.64 14.64
C SER A 425 -4.22 -4.46 14.19
N GLY A 426 -3.85 -3.54 15.09
CA GLY A 426 -3.04 -2.36 14.74
C GLY A 426 -1.61 -2.65 14.23
N GLY A 427 -1.13 -3.91 14.33
CA GLY A 427 0.22 -4.31 13.90
C GLY A 427 0.30 -4.98 12.52
N GLN A 428 -0.83 -5.35 11.89
CA GLN A 428 -0.79 -6.17 10.66
C GLN A 428 -0.68 -5.34 9.37
N ALA A 429 -1.26 -4.14 9.32
CA ALA A 429 -1.16 -3.26 8.16
C ALA A 429 0.30 -2.90 7.82
N GLN A 430 1.15 -2.74 8.84
CA GLN A 430 2.58 -2.42 8.65
C GLN A 430 3.41 -3.64 8.18
N ALA A 431 2.94 -4.87 8.44
CA ALA A 431 3.58 -6.10 7.99
C ALA A 431 3.15 -6.51 6.57
N LEU A 432 1.90 -6.24 6.19
CA LEU A 432 1.40 -6.30 4.81
C LEU A 432 2.13 -5.30 3.91
N GLY A 433 2.62 -4.24 4.55
CA GLY A 433 3.45 -3.17 4.03
C GLY A 433 4.70 -3.60 3.23
N ALA A 434 5.20 -4.81 3.44
CA ALA A 434 6.48 -5.29 2.90
C ALA A 434 6.32 -6.33 1.77
N TRP A 435 5.09 -6.61 1.30
CA TRP A 435 4.72 -7.98 0.95
C TRP A 435 3.95 -8.21 -0.37
N MET A 436 3.56 -7.20 -1.15
CA MET A 436 2.76 -7.43 -2.38
C MET A 436 3.51 -8.07 -3.58
N GLY A 437 4.70 -8.64 -3.38
CA GLY A 437 5.48 -9.23 -4.49
C GLY A 437 6.03 -8.20 -5.47
N GLU A 438 5.92 -6.92 -5.14
CA GLU A 438 6.45 -5.84 -5.95
C GLU A 438 7.96 -5.70 -5.77
N ARG A 439 8.66 -5.55 -6.89
CA ARG A 439 10.12 -5.60 -6.98
C ARG A 439 10.81 -4.34 -6.42
N SER A 440 10.07 -3.37 -5.84
CA SER A 440 10.61 -2.17 -5.19
C SER A 440 9.71 -1.67 -4.04
N SER A 441 10.33 -1.12 -2.99
CA SER A 441 9.64 -0.48 -1.87
C SER A 441 8.78 0.73 -2.28
N GLN A 442 9.10 1.34 -3.42
CA GLN A 442 8.36 2.48 -3.97
C GLN A 442 7.00 2.07 -4.54
N ALA A 443 6.95 1.03 -5.36
CA ALA A 443 5.67 0.56 -5.91
C ALA A 443 4.73 0.11 -4.78
N LEU A 444 5.33 -0.52 -3.77
CA LEU A 444 4.62 -1.06 -2.61
C LEU A 444 3.99 0.04 -1.74
N ALA A 445 4.66 1.20 -1.62
CA ALA A 445 4.09 2.40 -1.01
C ALA A 445 3.01 3.03 -1.91
N GLU A 446 3.18 2.99 -3.23
CA GLU A 446 2.19 3.50 -4.20
C GLU A 446 0.88 2.68 -4.21
N GLN A 447 0.92 1.41 -3.77
CA GLN A 447 -0.25 0.53 -3.68
C GLN A 447 -0.87 0.45 -2.27
N GLN A 448 -0.28 1.08 -1.25
CA GLN A 448 -0.79 1.02 0.12
C GLN A 448 -1.71 2.20 0.41
N CYS A 449 -3.02 1.96 0.33
CA CYS A 449 -4.01 2.90 0.83
C CYS A 449 -4.66 2.34 2.11
N SER A 450 -4.50 3.02 3.25
CA SER A 450 -5.23 2.70 4.50
C SER A 450 -6.39 3.64 4.77
N TYR A 451 -6.70 4.56 3.84
CA TYR A 451 -7.65 5.63 4.09
C TYR A 451 -9.01 5.13 4.56
N MET A 452 -9.53 4.08 3.92
CA MET A 452 -10.80 3.46 4.31
C MET A 452 -10.78 2.93 5.75
N ALA A 453 -9.68 2.28 6.18
CA ALA A 453 -9.52 1.78 7.53
C ALA A 453 -9.55 2.93 8.53
N ASP A 454 -8.76 3.96 8.23
CA ASP A 454 -8.62 5.15 9.06
C ASP A 454 -9.95 5.92 9.15
N GLN A 455 -10.70 6.04 8.05
CA GLN A 455 -12.04 6.65 8.04
C GLN A 455 -13.05 5.84 8.85
N ALA A 456 -12.97 4.51 8.84
CA ALA A 456 -13.85 3.66 9.64
C ALA A 456 -13.55 3.76 11.15
N ASP A 457 -12.27 3.77 11.54
CA ASP A 457 -11.82 3.99 12.92
C ASP A 457 -12.28 5.38 13.43
N GLU A 458 -12.08 6.43 12.61
CA GLU A 458 -12.52 7.80 12.93
C GLU A 458 -14.06 7.91 13.00
N LEU A 459 -14.79 7.20 12.14
CA LEU A 459 -16.26 7.17 12.17
C LEU A 459 -16.78 6.62 13.50
N GLY A 460 -16.14 5.59 14.05
CA GLY A 460 -16.48 5.03 15.36
C GLY A 460 -16.37 6.06 16.48
N PHE A 461 -15.22 6.76 16.54
CA PHE A 461 -15.01 7.87 17.48
C PHE A 461 -16.05 8.99 17.31
N ALA A 462 -16.29 9.41 16.07
CA ALA A 462 -17.24 10.48 15.74
C ALA A 462 -18.66 10.13 16.17
N LEU A 463 -19.15 8.94 15.81
CA LEU A 463 -20.50 8.49 16.14
C LEU A 463 -20.71 8.35 17.64
N ASP A 464 -19.76 7.79 18.39
CA ASP A 464 -19.89 7.68 19.84
C ASP A 464 -19.90 9.05 20.52
N LEU A 465 -19.04 9.98 20.09
CA LEU A 465 -19.04 11.34 20.62
C LEU A 465 -20.36 12.05 20.30
N LEU A 466 -20.83 12.00 19.06
CA LEU A 466 -22.07 12.67 18.63
C LEU A 466 -23.31 12.05 19.27
N ALA A 467 -23.36 10.73 19.43
CA ALA A 467 -24.45 10.06 20.13
C ALA A 467 -24.53 10.48 21.60
N LEU A 468 -23.38 10.52 22.30
CA LEU A 468 -23.32 10.88 23.71
C LEU A 468 -23.42 12.38 23.97
N ARG A 469 -23.11 13.22 22.98
CA ARG A 469 -23.16 14.69 23.10
C ARG A 469 -24.48 15.27 22.64
N ASP A 470 -24.90 14.87 21.44
CA ASP A 470 -25.97 15.52 20.68
C ASP A 470 -27.22 14.63 20.60
N GLY A 471 -27.19 13.41 21.15
CA GLY A 471 -28.32 12.48 21.13
C GLY A 471 -28.55 11.83 19.77
N MET A 472 -27.53 11.82 18.89
CA MET A 472 -27.60 11.18 17.58
C MET A 472 -27.92 9.68 17.72
N ASP A 473 -28.98 9.22 17.06
CA ASP A 473 -29.24 7.79 16.91
C ASP A 473 -28.20 7.19 15.96
N MET A 474 -27.37 6.29 16.49
CA MET A 474 -26.32 5.63 15.72
C MET A 474 -26.90 4.80 14.57
N ASN A 475 -28.14 4.33 14.67
CA ASN A 475 -28.88 3.60 13.63
C ASN A 475 -29.80 4.50 12.80
N GLY A 476 -29.86 5.79 13.12
CA GLY A 476 -30.80 6.71 12.53
C GLY A 476 -30.37 7.19 11.15
N PRO A 477 -31.26 7.92 10.46
CA PRO A 477 -30.99 8.47 9.14
C PRO A 477 -29.74 9.36 9.07
N GLU A 478 -29.40 10.05 10.17
CA GLU A 478 -28.23 10.92 10.23
C GLU A 478 -26.91 10.14 10.23
N ALA A 479 -26.85 9.03 10.97
CA ALA A 479 -25.68 8.16 10.98
C ALA A 479 -25.52 7.42 9.65
N GLU A 480 -26.62 7.01 9.02
CA GLU A 480 -26.60 6.44 7.66
C GLU A 480 -26.12 7.49 6.64
N ALA A 481 -26.61 8.73 6.71
CA ALA A 481 -26.15 9.80 5.82
C ALA A 481 -24.65 10.08 5.96
N LEU A 482 -24.11 10.05 7.18
CA LEU A 482 -22.67 10.15 7.40
C LEU A 482 -21.92 8.97 6.80
N ALA A 483 -22.38 7.73 6.99
CA ALA A 483 -21.76 6.55 6.38
C ALA A 483 -21.75 6.63 4.85
N GLN A 484 -22.85 7.09 4.23
CA GLN A 484 -22.95 7.31 2.79
C GLN A 484 -21.98 8.39 2.30
N ALA A 485 -21.83 9.50 3.04
CA ALA A 485 -20.86 10.55 2.72
C ALA A 485 -19.42 10.03 2.79
N VAL A 486 -19.10 9.15 3.75
CA VAL A 486 -17.77 8.55 3.88
C VAL A 486 -17.48 7.56 2.75
N VAL A 487 -18.48 6.78 2.31
CA VAL A 487 -18.35 5.95 1.11
C VAL A 487 -18.06 6.82 -0.11
N LYS A 488 -18.77 7.95 -0.27
CA LYS A 488 -18.48 8.90 -1.35
C LYS A 488 -17.04 9.43 -1.26
N ASP A 489 -16.59 9.83 -0.07
CA ASP A 489 -15.22 10.36 0.15
C ASP A 489 -14.14 9.34 -0.23
N VAL A 490 -14.22 8.13 0.31
CA VAL A 490 -13.27 7.05 -0.02
C VAL A 490 -13.30 6.76 -1.52
N VAL A 491 -14.47 6.73 -2.16
CA VAL A 491 -14.53 6.49 -3.62
C VAL A 491 -13.91 7.65 -4.41
N MET A 492 -14.10 8.91 -4.01
CA MET A 492 -13.41 10.04 -4.65
C MET A 492 -11.89 9.88 -4.54
N HIS A 493 -11.40 9.43 -3.39
CA HIS A 493 -9.98 9.16 -3.13
C HIS A 493 -9.43 8.05 -4.03
N GLU A 494 -10.07 6.88 -4.06
CA GLU A 494 -9.61 5.75 -4.87
C GLU A 494 -9.66 6.06 -6.37
N VAL A 495 -10.68 6.82 -6.83
CA VAL A 495 -10.73 7.28 -8.22
C VAL A 495 -9.58 8.26 -8.52
N GLY A 496 -9.13 9.05 -7.56
CA GLY A 496 -7.93 9.88 -7.71
C GLY A 496 -6.69 9.04 -8.04
N HIS A 497 -6.50 7.90 -7.35
CA HIS A 497 -5.42 6.97 -7.65
C HIS A 497 -5.53 6.36 -9.06
N THR A 498 -6.73 5.95 -9.46
CA THR A 498 -6.96 5.39 -10.81
C THR A 498 -6.90 6.45 -11.91
N LEU A 499 -6.95 7.75 -11.58
CA LEU A 499 -6.63 8.86 -12.48
C LEU A 499 -5.14 9.21 -12.50
N GLY A 500 -4.32 8.55 -11.69
CA GLY A 500 -2.87 8.68 -11.65
C GLY A 500 -2.32 9.54 -10.51
N LEU A 501 -3.13 9.93 -9.52
CA LEU A 501 -2.72 10.80 -8.41
C LEU A 501 -2.15 10.03 -7.22
N LYS A 502 -1.14 10.59 -6.58
CA LYS A 502 -0.59 10.14 -5.28
C LYS A 502 -1.33 10.78 -4.11
N HIS A 503 -1.10 10.25 -2.90
CA HIS A 503 -1.56 10.88 -1.67
C HIS A 503 -1.03 12.31 -1.51
N ASN A 504 -1.81 13.18 -0.86
CA ASN A 504 -1.42 14.53 -0.48
C ASN A 504 -1.74 14.83 0.99
N PHE A 505 -0.86 14.40 1.89
CA PHE A 505 -0.95 14.54 3.35
C PHE A 505 -0.65 15.96 3.88
N ARG A 506 -0.49 16.94 2.99
CA ARG A 506 -0.26 18.35 3.33
C ARG A 506 -1.45 19.24 2.99
N SER A 507 -2.48 18.67 2.36
CA SER A 507 -3.55 19.47 1.77
C SER A 507 -4.44 20.12 2.84
N SER A 508 -4.69 19.42 3.94
CA SER A 508 -5.51 19.88 5.05
C SER A 508 -4.93 21.14 5.72
N THR A 509 -3.59 21.30 5.71
CA THR A 509 -2.87 22.36 6.43
C THR A 509 -2.98 23.74 5.76
N THR A 510 -3.87 23.87 4.78
CA THR A 510 -4.07 25.11 4.01
C THR A 510 -5.52 25.58 4.08
N VAL A 511 -6.37 24.82 4.78
CA VAL A 511 -7.74 25.19 5.12
C VAL A 511 -7.76 25.75 6.54
N THR A 512 -8.24 26.98 6.71
CA THR A 512 -8.22 27.63 8.02
C THR A 512 -9.24 27.03 9.00
N GLN A 513 -8.94 27.07 10.30
CA GLN A 513 -9.92 26.68 11.34
C GLN A 513 -11.25 27.46 11.26
N ALA A 514 -11.24 28.69 10.71
CA ALA A 514 -12.45 29.47 10.49
C ALA A 514 -13.28 28.92 9.33
N GLN A 515 -12.64 28.56 8.21
CA GLN A 515 -13.29 27.91 7.08
C GLN A 515 -13.88 26.56 7.45
N LEU A 516 -13.19 25.75 8.27
CA LEU A 516 -13.71 24.48 8.78
C LEU A 516 -14.97 24.63 9.63
N LYS A 517 -15.26 25.83 10.14
CA LYS A 517 -16.49 26.13 10.90
C LYS A 517 -17.62 26.67 10.02
N ASP A 518 -17.33 26.97 8.76
CA ASP A 518 -18.29 27.47 7.78
C ASP A 518 -18.83 26.32 6.93
N LYS A 519 -20.11 25.99 7.14
CA LYS A 519 -20.79 24.94 6.41
C LYS A 519 -20.85 25.22 4.90
N ALA A 520 -21.18 26.45 4.50
CA ALA A 520 -21.28 26.78 3.08
C ALA A 520 -19.91 26.69 2.39
N TRP A 521 -18.85 27.10 3.09
CA TRP A 521 -17.50 26.96 2.58
C TRP A 521 -17.08 25.49 2.41
N THR A 522 -17.29 24.66 3.44
CA THR A 522 -16.90 23.24 3.43
C THR A 522 -17.72 22.39 2.46
N GLU A 523 -18.99 22.74 2.19
CA GLU A 523 -19.80 22.11 1.13
C GLU A 523 -19.31 22.49 -0.27
N ALA A 524 -18.77 23.69 -0.45
CA ALA A 524 -18.28 24.16 -1.74
C ALA A 524 -16.84 23.73 -2.08
N HIS A 525 -15.98 23.55 -1.07
CA HIS A 525 -14.54 23.34 -1.25
C HIS A 525 -14.01 22.03 -0.62
N GLY A 526 -14.83 21.30 0.14
CA GLY A 526 -14.37 20.20 0.99
C GLY A 526 -13.82 20.71 2.33
N ILE A 527 -13.34 19.77 3.16
CA ILE A 527 -12.64 20.07 4.42
C ILE A 527 -11.11 20.12 4.25
N SER A 528 -10.63 19.76 3.06
CA SER A 528 -9.23 19.79 2.65
C SER A 528 -9.15 20.24 1.18
N ASN A 529 -8.00 20.77 0.76
CA ASN A 529 -7.80 21.19 -0.63
C ASN A 529 -7.57 20.01 -1.59
N SER A 530 -7.57 18.77 -1.10
CA SER A 530 -7.50 17.56 -1.89
C SER A 530 -8.28 16.43 -1.22
N VAL A 531 -8.95 15.61 -2.03
CA VAL A 531 -9.48 14.31 -1.58
C VAL A 531 -8.37 13.28 -1.35
N MET A 532 -7.15 13.53 -1.83
CA MET A 532 -6.00 12.62 -1.68
C MET A 532 -5.33 12.68 -0.29
N ASP A 533 -5.89 13.44 0.65
CA ASP A 533 -5.40 13.55 2.03
C ASP A 533 -6.11 12.55 2.97
N TYR A 534 -5.45 12.14 4.05
CA TYR A 534 -6.06 11.29 5.09
C TYR A 534 -6.62 12.16 6.21
N ASN A 535 -7.71 12.86 5.90
CA ASN A 535 -8.29 13.83 6.82
C ASN A 535 -8.90 13.16 8.05
N ALA A 536 -8.67 13.77 9.21
CA ALA A 536 -9.51 13.48 10.37
C ALA A 536 -10.90 14.12 10.22
N TYR A 537 -11.90 13.62 10.96
CA TYR A 537 -13.25 14.18 10.90
C TYR A 537 -13.27 15.60 11.48
N ASN A 538 -14.00 16.50 10.83
CA ASN A 538 -14.17 17.89 11.26
C ASN A 538 -15.17 18.01 12.44
N LEU A 539 -14.85 17.37 13.56
CA LEU A 539 -15.69 17.36 14.75
C LEU A 539 -15.61 18.72 15.46
N PRO A 540 -16.74 19.42 15.70
CA PRO A 540 -16.74 20.66 16.48
C PRO A 540 -16.48 20.38 17.96
N LEU A 541 -15.83 21.31 18.67
CA LEU A 541 -15.91 21.33 20.14
C LEU A 541 -17.34 21.69 20.57
N LYS A 542 -17.71 21.37 21.82
CA LYS A 542 -19.01 21.75 22.38
C LYS A 542 -19.27 23.26 22.20
N GLY A 543 -20.38 23.60 21.54
CA GLY A 543 -20.79 24.98 21.27
C GLY A 543 -20.20 25.61 20.00
N GLU A 544 -19.31 24.92 19.28
CA GLU A 544 -18.88 25.35 17.95
C GLU A 544 -19.93 24.98 16.89
N PRO A 545 -20.05 25.78 15.80
CA PRO A 545 -20.96 25.45 14.70
C PRO A 545 -20.53 24.16 14.01
N ARG A 546 -21.52 23.43 13.48
CA ARG A 546 -21.31 22.21 12.72
C ARG A 546 -21.22 22.51 11.22
N ALA A 547 -20.15 22.02 10.60
CA ALA A 547 -19.93 22.04 9.16
C ALA A 547 -19.86 20.60 8.62
N SER A 548 -19.42 20.42 7.36
CA SER A 548 -19.19 19.09 6.80
C SER A 548 -18.17 18.32 7.63
N LEU A 549 -18.46 17.07 7.97
CA LEU A 549 -17.60 16.21 8.81
C LEU A 549 -16.48 15.53 8.02
N THR A 550 -16.73 15.24 6.74
CA THR A 550 -15.81 14.62 5.79
C THR A 550 -15.82 15.40 4.47
N ASN A 551 -14.91 15.09 3.57
CA ASN A 551 -14.89 15.66 2.22
C ASN A 551 -16.14 15.22 1.44
N THR A 552 -16.73 16.16 0.71
CA THR A 552 -17.96 15.92 -0.08
C THR A 552 -17.82 16.36 -1.53
N THR A 553 -16.71 16.99 -1.89
CA THR A 553 -16.36 17.54 -3.21
C THR A 553 -14.84 17.62 -3.33
N LEU A 554 -14.34 17.81 -4.55
CA LEU A 554 -12.92 18.06 -4.84
C LEU A 554 -12.45 19.43 -4.34
N GLY A 555 -11.18 19.50 -3.93
CA GLY A 555 -10.50 20.72 -3.50
C GLY A 555 -9.56 21.29 -4.57
N ALA A 556 -8.97 22.47 -4.31
CA ALA A 556 -8.20 23.23 -5.30
C ALA A 556 -6.99 22.47 -5.91
N TYR A 557 -6.34 21.60 -5.13
CA TYR A 557 -5.22 20.78 -5.59
C TYR A 557 -5.67 19.76 -6.62
N ASP A 558 -6.83 19.12 -6.41
CA ASP A 558 -7.34 18.07 -7.31
C ASP A 558 -7.56 18.61 -8.73
N TYR A 559 -8.16 19.80 -8.84
CA TYR A 559 -8.33 20.50 -10.13
C TYR A 559 -6.99 20.79 -10.82
N TRP A 560 -5.98 21.20 -10.06
CA TRP A 560 -4.66 21.55 -10.60
C TRP A 560 -3.86 20.32 -11.04
N ALA A 561 -3.92 19.23 -10.26
CA ALA A 561 -3.26 17.98 -10.61
C ALA A 561 -3.87 17.34 -11.87
N ILE A 562 -5.20 17.42 -12.03
CA ILE A 562 -5.89 17.02 -13.27
C ILE A 562 -5.53 17.93 -14.44
N GLU A 563 -5.41 19.24 -14.21
CA GLU A 563 -4.95 20.19 -15.25
C GLU A 563 -3.57 19.79 -15.78
N TYR A 564 -2.61 19.52 -14.90
CA TYR A 564 -1.27 19.09 -15.31
C TYR A 564 -1.29 17.78 -16.10
N ALA A 565 -2.08 16.80 -15.66
CA ALA A 565 -2.10 15.48 -16.28
C ALA A 565 -2.88 15.41 -17.60
N TYR A 566 -4.02 16.10 -17.71
CA TYR A 566 -5.00 15.84 -18.76
C TYR A 566 -5.29 17.02 -19.69
N ARG A 567 -4.77 18.22 -19.41
CA ARG A 567 -4.95 19.35 -20.33
C ARG A 567 -4.32 19.05 -21.69
N THR A 568 -5.12 19.19 -22.75
CA THR A 568 -4.68 19.06 -24.14
C THR A 568 -3.82 20.26 -24.51
N LEU A 569 -2.58 20.01 -24.94
CA LEU A 569 -1.57 21.02 -25.24
C LEU A 569 -0.91 20.71 -26.60
N PRO A 570 -0.59 21.73 -27.42
CA PRO A 570 0.25 21.54 -28.60
C PRO A 570 1.64 21.02 -28.22
N ALA A 571 2.17 20.05 -28.95
CA ALA A 571 3.42 19.37 -28.60
C ALA A 571 4.61 20.33 -28.48
N GLU A 572 4.66 21.35 -29.35
CA GLU A 572 5.71 22.36 -29.37
C GLU A 572 5.65 23.36 -28.20
N GLN A 573 4.52 23.44 -27.51
CA GLN A 573 4.29 24.33 -26.36
C GLN A 573 4.16 23.58 -25.02
N GLU A 574 4.01 22.24 -25.07
CA GLU A 574 3.67 21.41 -23.92
C GLU A 574 4.65 21.62 -22.77
N ALA A 575 5.97 21.55 -23.01
CA ALA A 575 6.97 21.71 -21.96
C ALA A 575 6.88 23.07 -21.25
N ALA A 576 6.67 24.16 -22.00
CA ALA A 576 6.58 25.51 -21.44
C ALA A 576 5.29 25.69 -20.63
N GLU A 577 4.15 25.18 -21.13
CA GLU A 577 2.87 25.32 -20.45
C GLU A 577 2.79 24.42 -19.20
N LEU A 578 3.36 23.21 -19.24
CA LEU A 578 3.48 22.36 -18.05
C LEU A 578 4.38 23.00 -16.99
N ALA A 579 5.48 23.63 -17.39
CA ALA A 579 6.32 24.37 -16.45
C ALA A 579 5.54 25.54 -15.81
N ARG A 580 4.68 26.23 -16.57
CA ARG A 580 3.80 27.29 -16.07
C ARG A 580 2.75 26.75 -15.10
N ILE A 581 2.11 25.62 -15.42
CA ILE A 581 1.15 24.96 -14.52
C ILE A 581 1.85 24.54 -13.24
N ALA A 582 3.00 23.87 -13.32
CA ALA A 582 3.73 23.39 -12.15
C ALA A 582 4.36 24.52 -11.31
N ALA A 583 4.63 25.69 -11.88
CA ALA A 583 5.09 26.87 -11.14
C ALA A 583 4.08 27.39 -10.12
N ARG A 584 2.79 27.04 -10.27
CA ARG A 584 1.73 27.34 -9.29
C ARG A 584 1.86 26.57 -7.98
N SER A 585 2.78 25.62 -7.87
CA SER A 585 3.08 24.87 -6.63
C SER A 585 3.40 25.74 -5.40
N THR A 586 3.67 27.03 -5.58
CA THR A 586 3.87 27.99 -4.48
C THR A 586 2.57 28.63 -3.99
N GLU A 587 1.44 28.42 -4.67
CA GLU A 587 0.11 28.82 -4.20
C GLU A 587 -0.27 27.98 -2.97
N PRO A 588 -0.65 28.59 -1.82
CA PRO A 588 -0.90 27.86 -0.59
C PRO A 588 -1.88 26.70 -0.73
N GLN A 589 -2.99 26.88 -1.45
CA GLN A 589 -4.02 25.85 -1.65
C GLN A 589 -3.58 24.66 -2.51
N LEU A 590 -2.37 24.71 -3.10
CA LEU A 590 -1.79 23.66 -3.93
C LEU A 590 -0.63 22.93 -3.21
N ALA A 591 -0.48 23.14 -1.91
CA ALA A 591 0.55 22.49 -1.12
C ALA A 591 0.49 20.95 -1.27
N TYR A 592 1.67 20.34 -1.37
CA TYR A 592 1.82 18.92 -1.64
C TYR A 592 2.84 18.27 -0.71
N GLY A 593 2.51 17.08 -0.21
CA GLY A 593 3.42 16.17 0.48
C GLY A 593 2.85 14.76 0.47
N ASP A 594 3.65 13.76 0.10
CA ASP A 594 3.19 12.38 -0.09
C ASP A 594 3.70 11.40 0.97
N ASP A 595 3.53 10.11 0.72
CA ASP A 595 3.97 9.00 1.57
C ASP A 595 5.42 9.14 2.00
N PHE A 596 6.31 9.51 1.07
CA PHE A 596 7.72 9.71 1.37
C PHE A 596 7.91 10.87 2.35
N ASP A 597 7.24 11.99 2.11
CA ASP A 597 7.29 13.17 2.99
C ASP A 597 6.64 12.91 4.37
N GLN A 598 5.66 12.02 4.45
CA GLN A 598 5.02 11.61 5.71
C GLN A 598 5.94 10.75 6.58
N GLY A 599 6.84 9.98 5.95
CA GLY A 599 7.77 9.04 6.59
C GLY A 599 7.52 7.56 6.25
N VAL A 600 6.82 7.28 5.15
CA VAL A 600 6.48 5.92 4.67
C VAL A 600 7.37 5.53 3.49
N GLY A 601 7.79 4.26 3.42
CA GLY A 601 8.39 3.67 2.22
C GLY A 601 9.85 4.08 1.89
N GLY A 602 10.49 4.92 2.70
CA GLY A 602 11.85 5.43 2.44
C GLY A 602 12.69 5.75 3.68
N PRO A 603 13.96 6.18 3.50
CA PRO A 603 14.86 6.57 4.60
C PRO A 603 14.49 7.91 5.25
N TYR A 604 13.52 8.63 4.68
CA TYR A 604 12.99 9.87 5.24
C TYR A 604 12.08 9.55 6.42
N ASP A 605 12.34 10.12 7.59
CA ASP A 605 11.61 9.80 8.82
C ASP A 605 10.46 10.78 9.10
N GLY A 606 9.96 11.49 8.09
CA GLY A 606 8.74 12.30 8.18
C GLY A 606 8.84 13.46 9.17
N PHE A 607 9.86 14.32 9.04
CA PHE A 607 10.13 15.39 10.00
C PHE A 607 9.38 16.71 9.76
N ASP A 608 8.66 16.86 8.64
CA ASP A 608 7.81 18.03 8.40
C ASP A 608 6.50 17.87 9.17
N PRO A 609 6.19 18.75 10.14
CA PRO A 609 4.95 18.64 10.92
C PRO A 609 3.70 19.06 10.14
N ARG A 610 3.80 19.43 8.87
CA ARG A 610 2.66 19.76 7.99
C ARG A 610 2.28 18.62 7.06
N THR A 611 3.05 17.53 7.03
CA THR A 611 2.73 16.35 6.21
C THR A 611 2.35 15.21 7.14
N ASN A 612 1.05 15.07 7.41
CA ASN A 612 0.53 14.12 8.39
C ASN A 612 -0.72 13.43 7.89
N GLN A 613 -0.98 12.27 8.47
CA GLN A 613 -2.30 11.66 8.41
C GLN A 613 -3.07 12.06 9.68
N ARG A 614 -4.39 12.22 9.56
CA ARG A 614 -5.34 12.46 10.66
C ARG A 614 -5.07 13.74 11.46
N ASP A 615 -4.55 14.77 10.81
CA ASP A 615 -4.74 16.14 11.27
C ASP A 615 -5.88 16.81 10.49
N LEU A 616 -6.20 18.06 10.85
CA LEU A 616 -7.13 18.87 10.09
C LEU A 616 -6.93 20.37 10.36
N GLY A 617 -6.73 21.10 9.27
CA GLY A 617 -6.66 22.55 9.24
C GLY A 617 -5.24 23.13 9.32
N ASP A 618 -5.14 24.44 9.13
CA ASP A 618 -3.92 25.24 8.95
C ASP A 618 -2.94 25.26 10.14
N ASP A 619 -3.36 24.76 11.30
CA ASP A 619 -2.51 24.59 12.47
C ASP A 619 -2.67 23.17 13.04
N PRO A 620 -1.82 22.21 12.59
CA PRO A 620 -1.83 20.83 13.09
C PRO A 620 -1.59 20.73 14.60
N LEU A 621 -0.84 21.67 15.20
CA LEU A 621 -0.61 21.70 16.65
C LEU A 621 -1.87 22.17 17.40
N ALA A 622 -2.60 23.15 16.88
CA ALA A 622 -3.90 23.52 17.43
C ALA A 622 -4.92 22.37 17.29
N TYR A 623 -4.92 21.68 16.15
CA TYR A 623 -5.76 20.51 15.95
C TYR A 623 -5.44 19.40 16.95
N ALA A 624 -4.17 19.12 17.22
CA ALA A 624 -3.78 18.13 18.21
C ALA A 624 -4.28 18.44 19.62
N LYS A 625 -4.25 19.72 20.02
CA LYS A 625 -4.86 20.18 21.29
C LYS A 625 -6.38 19.98 21.28
N LYS A 626 -7.04 20.26 20.16
CA LYS A 626 -8.48 20.02 19.97
C LYS A 626 -8.79 18.52 20.10
N ARG A 627 -7.99 17.63 19.50
CA ARG A 627 -8.19 16.17 19.58
C ARG A 627 -8.06 15.64 21.00
N LEU A 628 -7.11 16.14 21.80
CA LEU A 628 -7.02 15.78 23.23
C LEU A 628 -8.30 16.18 23.98
N LYS A 629 -8.83 17.39 23.74
CA LYS A 629 -10.07 17.85 24.36
C LYS A 629 -11.28 16.99 23.97
N LEU A 630 -11.41 16.65 22.69
CA LEU A 630 -12.49 15.77 22.21
C LEU A 630 -12.40 14.37 22.85
N SER A 631 -11.18 13.84 23.01
CA SER A 631 -10.94 12.55 23.66
C SER A 631 -11.33 12.59 25.14
N GLN A 632 -10.97 13.66 25.85
CA GLN A 632 -11.36 13.88 27.25
C GLN A 632 -12.88 14.02 27.42
N GLU A 633 -13.54 14.76 26.52
CA GLU A 633 -15.00 14.86 26.51
C GLU A 633 -15.66 13.48 26.29
N LEU A 634 -15.15 12.69 25.34
CA LEU A 634 -15.65 11.34 25.09
C LEU A 634 -15.48 10.46 26.35
N TRP A 635 -14.31 10.47 26.98
CA TRP A 635 -14.07 9.69 28.21
C TRP A 635 -15.00 10.12 29.36
N GLU A 636 -15.24 11.43 29.54
CA GLU A 636 -16.17 11.92 30.55
C GLU A 636 -17.60 11.40 30.30
N ARG A 637 -18.06 11.47 29.06
CA ARG A 637 -19.40 11.05 28.66
C ARG A 637 -19.60 9.54 28.71
N VAL A 638 -18.63 8.76 28.23
CA VAL A 638 -18.66 7.29 28.28
C VAL A 638 -18.76 6.83 29.73
N GLN A 639 -18.02 7.47 30.63
CA GLN A 639 -18.10 7.17 32.06
C GLN A 639 -19.44 7.57 32.67
N GLY A 640 -20.04 8.68 32.24
CA GLY A 640 -21.33 9.18 32.76
C GLY A 640 -22.57 8.48 32.20
N ARG A 641 -22.42 7.65 31.16
CA ARG A 641 -23.53 6.97 30.49
C ARG A 641 -24.16 5.90 31.39
N PRO A 642 -25.49 5.93 31.66
CA PRO A 642 -26.17 4.85 32.37
C PRO A 642 -26.30 3.61 31.49
N ALA A 643 -26.17 2.43 32.09
CA ALA A 643 -26.41 1.15 31.40
C ALA A 643 -27.92 0.96 31.14
N SER A 644 -28.26 0.46 29.95
CA SER A 644 -29.64 0.13 29.55
C SER A 644 -29.77 -1.36 29.20
N VAL A 645 -30.97 -1.91 29.35
CA VAL A 645 -31.26 -3.30 28.93
C VAL A 645 -31.01 -3.44 27.44
N GLY A 646 -30.25 -4.47 27.04
CA GLY A 646 -29.88 -4.72 25.65
C GLY A 646 -28.62 -3.98 25.18
N ASP A 647 -27.97 -3.20 26.04
CA ASP A 647 -26.68 -2.61 25.72
C ASP A 647 -25.62 -3.69 25.44
N ASP A 648 -24.80 -3.43 24.41
CA ASP A 648 -23.53 -4.13 24.21
C ASP A 648 -22.61 -3.85 25.42
N PRO A 649 -22.26 -4.88 26.21
CA PRO A 649 -21.47 -4.71 27.42
C PRO A 649 -20.02 -4.30 27.16
N LEU A 650 -19.53 -4.44 25.91
CA LEU A 650 -18.17 -4.05 25.51
C LEU A 650 -18.10 -2.65 24.91
N ARG A 651 -19.24 -1.95 24.74
CA ARG A 651 -19.30 -0.65 24.07
C ARG A 651 -18.37 0.39 24.68
N ASN A 652 -18.44 0.56 26.00
CA ASN A 652 -17.67 1.60 26.69
C ASN A 652 -16.16 1.35 26.56
N ARG A 653 -15.73 0.09 26.70
CA ARG A 653 -14.34 -0.35 26.52
C ARG A 653 -13.84 0.01 25.13
N ARG A 654 -14.59 -0.36 24.09
CA ARG A 654 -14.27 -0.02 22.69
C ARG A 654 -14.06 1.48 22.53
N SER A 655 -15.02 2.31 22.95
CA SER A 655 -14.96 3.75 22.73
C SER A 655 -13.70 4.37 23.36
N VAL A 656 -13.28 3.84 24.52
CA VAL A 656 -12.03 4.23 25.18
C VAL A 656 -10.80 3.80 24.38
N PHE A 657 -10.73 2.56 23.89
CA PHE A 657 -9.60 2.09 23.10
C PHE A 657 -9.42 2.86 21.79
N GLU A 658 -10.50 3.06 21.04
CA GLU A 658 -10.45 3.82 19.78
C GLU A 658 -9.99 5.26 20.01
N SER A 659 -10.45 5.88 21.10
CA SER A 659 -9.98 7.21 21.47
C SER A 659 -8.47 7.25 21.76
N PHE A 660 -7.91 6.24 22.44
CA PHE A 660 -6.46 6.16 22.66
C PHE A 660 -5.69 5.90 21.37
N ARG A 661 -6.22 5.07 20.46
CA ARG A 661 -5.63 4.80 19.14
C ARG A 661 -5.49 6.11 18.35
N GLN A 662 -6.56 6.90 18.24
CA GLN A 662 -6.54 8.21 17.56
C GLN A 662 -5.58 9.21 18.24
N LEU A 663 -5.56 9.24 19.57
CA LEU A 663 -4.67 10.14 20.30
C LEU A 663 -3.19 9.75 20.17
N ALA A 664 -2.88 8.46 20.04
CA ALA A 664 -1.51 7.97 19.82
C ALA A 664 -0.95 8.38 18.43
N LEU A 665 -1.81 8.63 17.45
CA LEU A 665 -1.41 9.14 16.13
C LEU A 665 -1.18 10.65 16.18
N THR A 666 -2.08 11.37 16.85
CA THR A 666 -1.91 12.78 17.17
C THR A 666 -0.59 13.04 17.91
N ALA A 667 -0.24 12.16 18.86
CA ALA A 667 1.00 12.24 19.60
C ALA A 667 2.24 12.16 18.69
N ASN A 668 2.23 11.25 17.70
CA ASN A 668 3.30 11.14 16.71
C ASN A 668 3.43 12.43 15.86
N ASN A 669 2.31 12.97 15.38
CA ASN A 669 2.30 14.19 14.55
C ASN A 669 2.87 15.39 15.31
N VAL A 670 2.44 15.62 16.57
CA VAL A 670 2.96 16.71 17.40
C VAL A 670 4.45 16.55 17.69
N SER A 671 4.93 15.32 17.89
CA SER A 671 6.35 15.08 18.13
C SER A 671 7.24 15.44 16.93
N LYS A 672 6.69 15.58 15.70
CA LYS A 672 7.45 16.06 14.53
C LYS A 672 7.88 17.52 14.64
N TYR A 673 7.19 18.35 15.43
CA TYR A 673 7.59 19.75 15.60
C TYR A 673 8.97 19.89 16.28
N VAL A 674 9.31 19.00 17.21
CA VAL A 674 10.57 19.10 17.98
C VAL A 674 11.72 18.55 17.15
N GLY A 675 12.71 19.38 16.84
CA GLY A 675 13.75 19.01 15.87
C GLY A 675 13.21 18.91 14.43
N GLY A 676 12.00 19.42 14.18
CA GLY A 676 11.33 19.37 12.89
C GLY A 676 11.90 20.35 11.88
N MET A 677 11.69 20.06 10.60
CA MET A 677 12.03 20.96 9.50
C MET A 677 10.89 20.98 8.48
N TYR A 678 10.56 22.17 8.01
CA TYR A 678 9.74 22.36 6.83
C TYR A 678 10.55 22.00 5.60
N ALA A 679 10.06 21.03 4.81
CA ALA A 679 10.66 20.62 3.55
C ALA A 679 9.83 21.16 2.39
N GLU A 680 10.47 21.89 1.48
CA GLU A 680 9.81 22.46 0.30
C GLU A 680 10.40 21.85 -0.97
N ARG A 681 9.54 21.57 -1.96
CA ARG A 681 9.94 21.00 -3.25
C ARG A 681 10.53 22.09 -4.16
N VAL A 682 11.73 22.55 -3.81
CA VAL A 682 12.42 23.66 -4.47
C VAL A 682 13.07 23.20 -5.78
N VAL A 683 12.69 23.85 -6.88
CA VAL A 683 13.29 23.72 -8.20
C VAL A 683 14.20 24.93 -8.47
N PRO A 684 15.52 24.72 -8.71
CA PRO A 684 16.46 25.80 -8.97
C PRO A 684 16.01 26.73 -10.11
N GLY A 685 16.06 28.05 -9.88
CA GLY A 685 15.69 29.07 -10.86
C GLY A 685 14.18 29.24 -11.09
N VAL A 686 13.33 28.42 -10.44
CA VAL A 686 11.86 28.48 -10.60
C VAL A 686 11.17 28.83 -9.28
N THR A 687 11.44 28.08 -8.22
CA THR A 687 10.88 28.36 -6.90
C THR A 687 11.90 29.14 -6.05
N SER A 688 11.45 30.18 -5.37
CA SER A 688 12.29 30.95 -4.45
C SER A 688 12.30 30.34 -3.04
N GLY A 689 13.42 30.52 -2.33
CA GLY A 689 13.53 30.19 -0.91
C GLY A 689 14.31 28.90 -0.62
N PRO A 690 14.54 28.59 0.66
CA PRO A 690 15.30 27.41 1.06
C PRO A 690 14.46 26.13 0.92
N ALA A 691 15.10 25.03 0.51
CA ALA A 691 14.47 23.70 0.47
C ALA A 691 14.15 23.16 1.87
N PHE A 692 14.90 23.61 2.88
CA PHE A 692 14.70 23.22 4.27
C PHE A 692 14.69 24.45 5.16
N LYS A 693 13.66 24.57 6.00
CA LYS A 693 13.56 25.60 7.04
C LYS A 693 13.26 24.92 8.38
N PRO A 694 14.08 25.11 9.42
CA PRO A 694 13.73 24.61 10.76
C PRO A 694 12.36 25.13 11.22
N VAL A 695 11.60 24.30 11.93
CA VAL A 695 10.38 24.75 12.61
C VAL A 695 10.73 25.89 13.57
N ASP A 696 9.90 26.93 13.63
CA ASP A 696 10.21 28.12 14.42
C ASP A 696 10.35 27.76 15.91
N ASN A 697 11.35 28.32 16.59
CA ASN A 697 11.69 27.95 17.99
C ASN A 697 10.49 28.06 18.95
N ALA A 698 9.60 29.03 18.73
CA ALA A 698 8.39 29.19 19.54
C ALA A 698 7.43 28.01 19.37
N GLN A 699 7.20 27.56 18.12
CA GLN A 699 6.34 26.42 17.82
C GLN A 699 6.94 25.11 18.37
N GLN A 700 8.26 24.92 18.26
CA GLN A 700 8.93 23.75 18.86
C GLN A 700 8.73 23.69 20.39
N ARG A 701 8.92 24.83 21.08
CA ARG A 701 8.71 24.92 22.53
C ARG A 701 7.25 24.77 22.93
N GLU A 702 6.34 25.28 22.11
CA GLU A 702 4.90 25.12 22.32
C GLU A 702 4.47 23.65 22.21
N ALA A 703 4.93 22.96 21.16
CA ALA A 703 4.70 21.53 20.98
C ALA A 703 5.30 20.73 22.15
N LEU A 704 6.54 21.03 22.54
CA LEU A 704 7.20 20.37 23.67
C LEU A 704 6.45 20.59 24.99
N ARG A 705 5.93 21.80 25.22
CA ARG A 705 5.10 22.11 26.39
C ARG A 705 3.78 21.34 26.36
N PHE A 706 3.09 21.31 25.22
CA PHE A 706 1.86 20.54 25.05
C PHE A 706 2.09 19.03 25.27
N ILE A 707 3.19 18.49 24.76
CA ILE A 707 3.60 17.10 25.03
C ILE A 707 3.81 16.90 26.53
N ALA A 708 4.60 17.75 27.18
CA ALA A 708 4.94 17.61 28.60
C ALA A 708 3.72 17.70 29.53
N THR A 709 2.84 18.69 29.30
CA THR A 709 1.70 18.95 30.20
C THR A 709 0.42 18.23 29.78
N GLY A 710 0.30 17.83 28.52
CA GLY A 710 -0.84 17.12 27.96
C GLY A 710 -0.57 15.62 27.88
N LEU A 711 0.26 15.19 26.95
CA LEU A 711 0.41 13.77 26.59
C LEU A 711 1.22 12.96 27.62
N LEU A 712 2.22 13.58 28.25
CA LEU A 712 3.05 12.93 29.28
C LEU A 712 2.49 13.10 30.70
N SER A 713 1.41 13.85 30.89
CA SER A 713 0.82 14.06 32.20
C SER A 713 -0.18 12.96 32.55
N SER A 714 0.01 12.26 33.68
CA SER A 714 -0.98 11.31 34.21
C SER A 714 -2.35 11.99 34.43
N ASP A 715 -2.35 13.29 34.75
CA ASP A 715 -3.56 14.05 35.06
C ASP A 715 -4.48 14.25 33.84
N SER A 716 -3.95 14.07 32.63
CA SER A 716 -4.74 14.16 31.40
C SER A 716 -5.65 12.95 31.18
N PHE A 717 -5.45 11.86 31.92
CA PHE A 717 -6.10 10.57 31.72
C PHE A 717 -6.85 10.14 33.00
N ARG A 718 -8.03 10.71 33.22
CA ARG A 718 -8.83 10.46 34.44
C ARG A 718 -9.98 9.50 34.19
N PHE A 719 -9.97 8.39 34.92
CA PHE A 719 -11.04 7.39 34.92
C PHE A 719 -11.47 7.07 36.35
N ARG A 720 -12.78 7.01 36.59
CA ARG A 720 -13.37 6.68 37.89
C ARG A 720 -13.16 5.20 38.21
N PRO A 721 -12.77 4.83 39.45
CA PRO A 721 -12.64 3.42 39.85
C PRO A 721 -13.90 2.60 39.57
N GLU A 722 -15.08 3.18 39.79
CA GLU A 722 -16.38 2.52 39.55
C GLU A 722 -16.64 2.27 38.06
N PHE A 723 -16.10 3.12 37.18
CA PHE A 723 -16.15 2.86 35.75
C PHE A 723 -15.25 1.67 35.41
N LEU A 724 -14.01 1.63 35.91
CA LEU A 724 -13.08 0.54 35.61
C LEU A 724 -13.58 -0.81 36.12
N THR A 725 -14.18 -0.85 37.33
CA THR A 725 -14.72 -2.08 37.91
C THR A 725 -16.03 -2.56 37.26
N SER A 726 -16.72 -1.69 36.51
CA SER A 726 -17.91 -2.07 35.74
C SER A 726 -17.59 -2.58 34.33
N GLN A 727 -16.33 -2.53 33.89
CA GLN A 727 -15.95 -3.07 32.59
C GLN A 727 -15.85 -4.59 32.66
N THR A 728 -16.55 -5.28 31.77
CA THR A 728 -16.50 -6.75 31.65
C THR A 728 -15.44 -7.21 30.64
N LEU A 729 -15.04 -8.48 30.75
CA LEU A 729 -14.33 -9.19 29.70
C LEU A 729 -15.31 -9.66 28.63
N ASP A 730 -14.78 -9.93 27.45
CA ASP A 730 -15.48 -10.70 26.44
C ASP A 730 -15.44 -12.19 26.84
N TYR A 731 -16.58 -12.74 27.19
CA TYR A 731 -16.74 -14.16 27.55
C TYR A 731 -17.14 -15.04 26.38
N ASN A 732 -17.51 -14.43 25.24
CA ASN A 732 -17.86 -15.15 24.03
C ASN A 732 -16.62 -15.40 23.17
N GLU A 733 -15.67 -14.45 23.19
CA GLU A 733 -14.44 -14.53 22.41
C GLU A 733 -13.21 -14.29 23.30
N SER A 734 -12.66 -15.39 23.83
CA SER A 734 -11.55 -15.37 24.82
C SER A 734 -10.30 -14.62 24.33
N ASP A 735 -10.06 -14.63 23.02
CA ASP A 735 -8.89 -13.99 22.39
C ASP A 735 -9.00 -12.46 22.38
N ARG A 736 -10.21 -11.92 22.56
CA ARG A 736 -10.52 -10.47 22.69
C ARG A 736 -10.61 -10.00 24.14
N GLY A 737 -10.58 -10.94 25.09
CA GLY A 737 -10.96 -10.79 26.49
C GLY A 737 -9.90 -10.22 27.44
N LEU A 738 -8.87 -9.50 26.98
CA LEU A 738 -7.93 -8.86 27.91
C LEU A 738 -8.63 -7.74 28.69
N PRO A 739 -8.41 -7.56 30.02
CA PRO A 739 -9.01 -6.45 30.78
C PRO A 739 -8.69 -5.07 30.20
N LEU A 740 -9.62 -4.10 30.32
CA LEU A 740 -9.33 -2.70 29.96
C LEU A 740 -8.22 -2.17 30.88
N SER A 741 -7.08 -1.82 30.30
CA SER A 741 -5.94 -1.26 31.04
C SER A 741 -5.62 0.14 30.55
N ILE A 742 -6.14 1.14 31.28
CA ILE A 742 -5.79 2.55 31.05
C ILE A 742 -4.27 2.78 31.16
N PRO A 743 -3.56 2.22 32.17
CA PRO A 743 -2.11 2.41 32.24
C PRO A 743 -1.37 1.90 31.01
N ASP A 744 -1.77 0.76 30.44
CA ASP A 744 -1.10 0.21 29.26
C ASP A 744 -1.41 1.02 28.00
N ALA A 745 -2.66 1.49 27.84
CA ALA A 745 -3.04 2.38 26.74
C ALA A 745 -2.28 3.71 26.78
N VAL A 746 -2.13 4.28 27.99
CA VAL A 746 -1.35 5.51 28.18
C VAL A 746 0.15 5.26 27.96
N ALA A 747 0.68 4.13 28.43
CA ALA A 747 2.08 3.76 28.19
C ALA A 747 2.37 3.58 26.68
N ALA A 748 1.44 2.99 25.91
CA ALA A 748 1.57 2.87 24.46
C ALA A 748 1.60 4.24 23.77
N LEU A 749 0.70 5.15 24.15
CA LEU A 749 0.67 6.52 23.64
C LEU A 749 1.95 7.28 23.96
N GLN A 750 2.39 7.25 25.23
CA GLN A 750 3.58 7.96 25.68
C GLN A 750 4.86 7.34 25.11
N GLY A 751 4.88 6.03 24.90
CA GLY A 751 5.96 5.31 24.22
C GLY A 751 6.23 5.88 22.83
N ARG A 752 5.19 6.14 22.02
CA ARG A 752 5.34 6.74 20.69
C ARG A 752 5.98 8.13 20.73
N VAL A 753 5.61 8.96 21.71
CA VAL A 753 6.24 10.27 21.93
C VAL A 753 7.73 10.10 22.20
N LEU A 754 8.09 9.19 23.10
CA LEU A 754 9.47 8.94 23.47
C LEU A 754 10.28 8.34 22.30
N ASP A 755 9.69 7.41 21.54
CA ASP A 755 10.32 6.81 20.35
C ASP A 755 10.74 7.89 19.35
N ARG A 756 9.89 8.88 19.11
CA ARG A 756 10.21 9.99 18.20
C ARG A 756 11.24 10.95 18.78
N LEU A 757 11.00 11.47 19.99
CA LEU A 757 11.81 12.53 20.57
C LEU A 757 13.20 12.07 21.01
N MET A 758 13.35 10.79 21.37
CA MET A 758 14.62 10.17 21.75
C MET A 758 15.25 9.37 20.61
N SER A 759 14.74 9.47 19.38
CA SER A 759 15.33 8.80 18.23
C SER A 759 16.70 9.40 17.86
N PRO A 760 17.62 8.60 17.28
CA PRO A 760 18.86 9.10 16.72
C PRO A 760 18.66 10.21 15.66
N ASN A 761 17.60 10.11 14.86
CA ASN A 761 17.30 11.09 13.81
C ASN A 761 16.89 12.45 14.38
N THR A 762 16.03 12.48 15.41
CA THR A 762 15.67 13.75 16.08
C THR A 762 16.89 14.36 16.79
N ALA A 763 17.70 13.53 17.46
CA ALA A 763 18.93 13.99 18.10
C ALA A 763 19.90 14.63 17.09
N ARG A 764 20.11 13.96 15.94
CA ARG A 764 20.91 14.50 14.83
C ARG A 764 20.41 15.86 14.38
N ARG A 765 19.12 15.98 14.07
CA ARG A 765 18.53 17.24 13.59
C ARG A 765 18.72 18.36 14.59
N LEU A 766 18.52 18.11 15.89
CA LEU A 766 18.73 19.13 16.93
C LEU A 766 20.19 19.58 17.05
N ILE A 767 21.15 18.67 16.82
CA ILE A 767 22.59 19.00 16.80
C ILE A 767 22.94 19.83 15.55
N GLU A 768 22.44 19.42 14.38
CA GLU A 768 22.75 20.06 13.09
C GLU A 768 21.93 21.34 12.84
N MET A 769 20.84 21.58 13.58
CA MET A 769 19.87 22.65 13.36
C MET A 769 20.51 24.05 13.27
N GLY A 770 21.54 24.31 14.06
CA GLY A 770 22.26 25.59 14.05
C GLY A 770 22.89 25.91 12.68
N GLY A 771 23.22 24.89 11.88
CA GLY A 771 23.75 25.05 10.52
C GLY A 771 22.71 25.54 9.51
N TYR A 772 21.41 25.35 9.79
CA TYR A 772 20.30 25.79 8.94
C TYR A 772 19.76 27.17 9.33
N LEU A 773 20.29 27.78 10.39
CA LEU A 773 19.83 29.07 10.91
C LEU A 773 20.84 30.20 10.59
N PRO A 774 20.35 31.42 10.26
CA PRO A 774 21.17 32.63 10.25
C PRO A 774 21.87 32.82 11.60
N GLU A 775 23.07 33.39 11.60
CA GLU A 775 23.90 33.52 12.81
C GLU A 775 23.15 34.16 14.00
N ALA A 776 22.39 35.22 13.74
CA ALA A 776 21.58 35.92 14.74
C ALA A 776 20.49 35.04 15.39
N GLN A 777 20.02 34.00 14.71
CA GLN A 777 18.99 33.08 15.17
C GLN A 777 19.55 31.80 15.79
N ARG A 778 20.86 31.53 15.64
CA ARG A 778 21.51 30.35 16.26
C ARG A 778 21.46 30.43 17.78
N LYS A 779 21.64 31.63 18.34
CA LYS A 779 21.51 31.86 19.78
C LYS A 779 20.04 31.80 20.17
N GLY A 780 19.69 30.82 21.00
CA GLY A 780 18.31 30.59 21.43
C GLY A 780 17.53 29.55 20.60
N ALA A 781 18.19 28.92 19.62
CA ALA A 781 17.68 27.73 18.96
C ALA A 781 17.39 26.61 19.96
N VAL A 782 16.33 25.83 19.73
CA VAL A 782 16.01 24.67 20.57
C VAL A 782 17.15 23.66 20.48
N SER A 783 17.74 23.32 21.62
CA SER A 783 18.89 22.42 21.69
C SER A 783 18.50 21.01 22.12
N LEU A 784 19.34 20.02 21.80
CA LEU A 784 19.17 18.64 22.30
C LEU A 784 19.07 18.59 23.84
N SER A 785 19.88 19.40 24.53
CA SER A 785 19.86 19.47 25.99
C SER A 785 18.56 20.08 26.53
N GLU A 786 18.01 21.10 25.87
CA GLU A 786 16.70 21.69 26.21
C GLU A 786 15.59 20.64 26.08
N VAL A 787 15.58 19.86 25.00
CA VAL A 787 14.59 18.81 24.76
C VAL A 787 14.70 17.69 25.81
N TYR A 788 15.90 17.13 26.01
CA TYR A 788 16.11 16.06 26.99
C TYR A 788 15.83 16.54 28.42
N GLY A 789 16.26 17.76 28.77
CA GLY A 789 16.00 18.34 30.08
C GLY A 789 14.51 18.59 30.33
N THR A 790 13.78 19.06 29.33
CA THR A 790 12.32 19.28 29.43
C THR A 790 11.58 17.95 29.58
N LEU A 791 11.94 16.94 28.79
CA LEU A 791 11.35 15.60 28.89
C LEU A 791 11.62 14.98 30.26
N GLN A 792 12.88 14.98 30.70
CA GLN A 792 13.25 14.44 32.01
C GLN A 792 12.52 15.19 33.15
N ALA A 793 12.48 16.53 33.10
CA ALA A 793 11.78 17.31 34.12
C ALA A 793 10.28 17.02 34.17
N ALA A 794 9.64 16.80 33.01
CA ALA A 794 8.22 16.46 32.93
C ALA A 794 7.94 15.03 33.42
N ILE A 795 8.77 14.05 33.01
CA ILE A 795 8.61 12.63 33.33
C ILE A 795 8.95 12.33 34.80
N PHE A 796 9.85 13.10 35.40
CA PHE A 796 10.31 12.93 36.79
C PHE A 796 9.87 14.08 37.71
N SER A 797 8.75 14.74 37.39
CA SER A 797 8.25 15.90 38.14
C SER A 797 8.04 15.60 39.65
N GLU A 798 7.59 14.38 39.96
CA GLU A 798 7.34 13.86 41.29
C GLU A 798 8.64 13.61 42.07
N VAL A 799 9.72 13.22 41.37
CA VAL A 799 11.05 13.03 41.97
C VAL A 799 11.59 14.36 42.47
N LYS A 800 11.47 15.41 41.64
CA LYS A 800 11.87 16.77 42.01
C LYS A 800 11.04 17.30 43.20
N ALA A 801 9.72 17.08 43.16
CA ALA A 801 8.82 17.47 44.24
C ALA A 801 9.04 16.64 45.52
N GLY A 802 9.53 15.40 45.41
CA GLY A 802 9.50 14.42 46.52
C GLY A 802 8.09 13.93 46.82
N ALA A 803 7.26 13.78 45.78
CA ALA A 803 5.88 13.33 45.87
C ALA A 803 5.76 11.82 45.59
N GLU A 804 4.60 11.26 45.91
CA GLU A 804 4.23 9.90 45.48
C GLU A 804 4.27 9.78 43.96
N VAL A 805 4.78 8.64 43.47
CA VAL A 805 4.85 8.34 42.05
C VAL A 805 3.78 7.31 41.73
N ASP A 806 2.71 7.70 41.02
CA ASP A 806 1.62 6.79 40.68
C ASP A 806 2.05 5.70 39.67
N ARG A 807 1.22 4.65 39.49
CA ARG A 807 1.54 3.51 38.60
C ARG A 807 1.83 3.91 37.15
N MET A 808 1.03 4.82 36.58
CA MET A 808 1.19 5.25 35.18
C MET A 808 2.50 6.03 35.03
N ARG A 809 2.79 6.92 35.99
CA ARG A 809 4.04 7.66 36.05
C ARG A 809 5.25 6.73 36.17
N ARG A 810 5.19 5.70 37.02
CA ARG A 810 6.24 4.68 37.14
C ARG A 810 6.49 3.97 35.80
N SER A 811 5.42 3.62 35.08
CA SER A 811 5.53 3.00 33.75
C SER A 811 6.25 3.91 32.76
N LEU A 812 5.84 5.19 32.67
CA LEU A 812 6.49 6.17 31.80
C LEU A 812 7.98 6.36 32.12
N GLN A 813 8.32 6.45 33.41
CA GLN A 813 9.71 6.58 33.84
C GLN A 813 10.55 5.35 33.43
N ARG A 814 10.01 4.12 33.53
CA ARG A 814 10.71 2.92 33.03
C ARG A 814 10.90 2.94 31.51
N GLU A 815 9.86 3.32 30.77
CA GLU A 815 9.95 3.42 29.30
C GLU A 815 10.97 4.46 28.83
N TYR A 816 11.13 5.56 29.57
CA TYR A 816 12.21 6.53 29.36
C TYR A 816 13.59 5.92 29.63
N ILE A 817 13.78 5.26 30.78
CA ILE A 817 15.06 4.63 31.14
C ILE A 817 15.46 3.54 30.13
N LYS A 818 14.51 2.76 29.62
CA LYS A 818 14.74 1.75 28.58
C LYS A 818 15.30 2.35 27.28
N ARG A 819 14.77 3.50 26.84
CA ARG A 819 15.27 4.20 25.65
C ARG A 819 16.62 4.87 25.91
N LEU A 820 16.79 5.43 27.10
CA LEU A 820 18.07 5.98 27.53
C LEU A 820 19.16 4.89 27.57
N GLN A 821 18.83 3.67 28.01
CA GLN A 821 19.72 2.51 27.94
C GLN A 821 20.14 2.22 26.49
N ALA A 822 19.20 2.20 25.55
CA ALA A 822 19.50 1.97 24.14
C ALA A 822 20.44 3.03 23.55
N GLN A 823 20.33 4.29 24.00
CA GLN A 823 21.27 5.37 23.62
C GLN A 823 22.66 5.22 24.25
N LEU A 824 22.76 4.65 25.45
CA LEU A 824 24.01 4.48 26.20
C LEU A 824 24.76 3.19 25.85
N ASN A 825 24.11 2.21 25.22
CA ASN A 825 24.74 0.96 24.78
C ASN A 825 25.43 1.13 23.41
N ARG A 826 26.78 1.17 23.38
CA ARG A 826 27.54 1.32 22.12
C ARG A 826 27.59 0.06 21.24
N SER A 827 27.38 -1.14 21.79
CA SER A 827 27.60 -2.42 21.09
C SER A 827 26.42 -2.87 20.20
N THR A 828 25.20 -2.40 20.45
CA THR A 828 23.99 -2.80 19.69
C THR A 828 23.68 -1.92 18.48
N ASN A 829 24.35 -0.78 18.34
CA ASN A 829 23.97 0.29 17.40
C ASN A 829 25.09 0.59 16.41
N GLY A 830 25.61 -0.40 15.69
CA GLY A 830 26.73 -0.25 14.74
C GLY A 830 26.88 1.18 14.19
N ALA A 831 27.88 1.90 14.68
CA ALA A 831 28.21 3.29 14.31
C ALA A 831 27.10 4.39 14.31
N THR A 832 25.88 4.15 14.84
CA THR A 832 24.70 5.01 14.56
C THR A 832 24.30 6.05 15.63
N VAL A 833 24.88 6.04 16.83
CA VAL A 833 24.61 7.08 17.85
C VAL A 833 25.66 8.20 17.73
N TYR A 834 25.21 9.42 17.39
CA TYR A 834 26.06 10.62 17.34
C TYR A 834 26.79 10.85 18.67
N ALA A 835 28.09 11.12 18.63
CA ALA A 835 28.93 11.24 19.83
C ALA A 835 28.43 12.32 20.81
N ASP A 836 27.92 13.43 20.28
CA ASP A 836 27.33 14.50 21.08
C ASP A 836 26.00 14.09 21.70
N ALA A 837 25.16 13.34 20.97
CA ALA A 837 23.91 12.79 21.52
C ALA A 837 24.18 11.81 22.66
N PHE A 838 25.18 10.93 22.50
CA PHE A 838 25.65 10.03 23.56
C PHE A 838 26.14 10.82 24.79
N SER A 839 26.94 11.86 24.57
CA SER A 839 27.50 12.68 25.66
C SER A 839 26.40 13.42 26.42
N MET A 840 25.41 13.96 25.72
CA MET A 840 24.24 14.59 26.33
C MET A 840 23.38 13.58 27.10
N ALA A 841 23.08 12.42 26.51
CA ALA A 841 22.35 11.35 27.17
C ALA A 841 23.04 10.92 28.48
N ARG A 842 24.37 10.74 28.45
CA ARG A 842 25.16 10.40 29.65
C ARG A 842 25.13 11.49 30.71
N TRP A 843 25.18 12.77 30.31
CA TRP A 843 25.08 13.90 31.23
C TRP A 843 23.73 13.92 31.95
N HIS A 844 22.62 13.84 31.19
CA HIS A 844 21.26 13.82 31.74
C HIS A 844 21.02 12.59 32.64
N ALA A 845 21.48 11.41 32.22
CA ALA A 845 21.44 10.18 32.99
C ALA A 845 22.15 10.30 34.36
N SER A 846 23.30 10.98 34.38
CA SER A 846 24.08 11.19 35.61
C SER A 846 23.37 12.14 36.58
N GLN A 847 22.74 13.20 36.06
CA GLN A 847 21.93 14.11 36.87
C GLN A 847 20.72 13.38 37.46
N LEU A 848 20.00 12.62 36.64
CA LEU A 848 18.83 11.87 37.05
C LEU A 848 19.14 10.84 38.15
N ALA A 849 20.26 10.12 38.03
CA ALA A 849 20.68 9.15 39.05
C ALA A 849 20.88 9.82 40.43
N ASN A 850 21.39 11.06 40.46
CA ASN A 850 21.53 11.83 41.70
C ASN A 850 20.18 12.32 42.24
N GLU A 851 19.29 12.78 41.36
CA GLU A 851 17.94 13.22 41.73
C GLU A 851 17.11 12.06 42.32
N LEU A 852 17.15 10.88 41.71
CA LEU A 852 16.49 9.67 42.20
C LEU A 852 16.98 9.27 43.58
N ARG A 853 18.31 9.29 43.79
CA ARG A 853 18.93 9.01 45.09
C ARG A 853 18.42 9.96 46.18
N ALA A 854 18.39 11.26 45.87
CA ALA A 854 17.96 12.29 46.81
C ALA A 854 16.46 12.16 47.12
N ALA A 855 15.63 11.84 46.13
CA ALA A 855 14.20 11.66 46.30
C ALA A 855 13.86 10.40 47.11
N ALA A 856 14.52 9.27 46.84
CA ALA A 856 14.30 8.01 47.56
C ALA A 856 14.61 8.11 49.07
N ALA A 857 15.48 9.05 49.45
CA ALA A 857 15.84 9.32 50.85
C ALA A 857 14.82 10.20 51.60
N LYS A 858 13.83 10.79 50.92
CA LYS A 858 12.83 11.64 51.58
C LYS A 858 11.86 10.82 52.44
N PRO A 859 11.54 11.27 53.66
CA PRO A 859 10.53 10.62 54.50
C PRO A 859 9.13 10.82 53.93
N GLY A 860 8.20 9.91 54.26
CA GLY A 860 6.79 10.03 53.88
C GLY A 860 6.38 9.39 52.56
N LEU A 861 7.34 8.85 51.77
CA LEU A 861 7.03 8.08 50.56
C LEU A 861 6.53 6.66 50.88
N SER A 862 5.73 6.07 50.00
CA SER A 862 5.34 4.66 50.04
C SER A 862 6.52 3.72 49.78
N VAL A 863 6.39 2.45 50.15
CA VAL A 863 7.41 1.43 49.87
C VAL A 863 7.55 1.23 48.37
N GLU A 864 6.43 1.24 47.65
CA GLU A 864 6.33 1.09 46.21
C GLU A 864 7.07 2.22 45.49
N THR A 865 6.86 3.47 45.90
CA THR A 865 7.58 4.62 45.33
C THR A 865 9.08 4.50 45.63
N ARG A 866 9.49 4.21 46.86
CA ARG A 866 10.92 4.04 47.19
C ARG A 866 11.59 2.90 46.41
N ALA A 867 10.92 1.75 46.31
CA ALA A 867 11.43 0.59 45.58
C ALA A 867 11.61 0.89 44.09
N HIS A 868 10.63 1.59 43.50
CA HIS A 868 10.72 2.05 42.11
C HIS A 868 11.86 3.05 41.90
N LEU A 869 12.01 4.06 42.75
CA LEU A 869 13.11 5.03 42.62
C LEU A 869 14.48 4.37 42.75
N ALA A 870 14.62 3.40 43.67
CA ALA A 870 15.84 2.60 43.82
C ALA A 870 16.12 1.74 42.57
N GLU A 871 15.10 1.05 42.03
CA GLU A 871 15.17 0.27 40.79
C GLU A 871 15.72 1.13 39.63
N LEU A 872 15.13 2.31 39.41
CA LEU A 872 15.56 3.23 38.34
C LEU A 872 16.99 3.72 38.55
N GLN A 873 17.35 4.05 39.79
CA GLN A 873 18.70 4.49 40.14
C GLN A 873 19.74 3.39 39.86
N ASP A 874 19.45 2.15 40.22
CA ASP A 874 20.34 1.00 40.01
C ASP A 874 20.51 0.68 38.52
N MET A 875 19.43 0.76 37.74
CA MET A 875 19.47 0.65 36.29
C MET A 875 20.40 1.70 35.68
N LEU A 876 20.21 2.98 36.02
CA LEU A 876 21.05 4.08 35.52
C LEU A 876 22.53 3.90 35.93
N ASN A 877 22.79 3.58 37.19
CA ASN A 877 24.15 3.35 37.67
C ASN A 877 24.83 2.20 36.92
N SER A 878 24.10 1.12 36.65
CA SER A 878 24.61 -0.02 35.89
C SER A 878 24.94 0.39 34.45
N MET A 879 24.06 1.14 33.79
CA MET A 879 24.30 1.66 32.44
C MET A 879 25.50 2.63 32.38
N LEU A 880 25.62 3.51 33.37
CA LEU A 880 26.71 4.49 33.44
C LEU A 880 28.07 3.84 33.72
N LYS A 881 28.08 2.69 34.42
CA LYS A 881 29.26 1.88 34.75
C LYS A 881 29.63 0.87 33.67
N ALA A 882 28.69 0.43 32.83
CA ALA A 882 28.93 -0.57 31.80
C ALA A 882 30.15 -0.16 30.95
N SER A 883 31.23 -0.92 31.07
CA SER A 883 32.46 -0.68 30.33
C SER A 883 32.20 -0.99 28.86
N LEU A 884 32.78 -0.14 28.00
CA LEU A 884 32.78 -0.29 26.56
C LEU A 884 33.42 -1.64 26.20
N VAL A 885 32.63 -2.70 26.04
CA VAL A 885 33.12 -3.92 25.41
C VAL A 885 33.33 -3.57 23.94
N ARG A 886 34.59 -3.41 23.55
CA ARG A 886 35.00 -3.35 22.14
C ARG A 886 34.59 -4.69 21.51
N SER A 887 33.59 -4.65 20.63
CA SER A 887 33.37 -5.69 19.63
C SER A 887 34.47 -5.65 18.59
#